data_AF-A0A8J5J6Z3-F1
#
_entry.id   AF-A0A8J5J6Z3-F1
#
_cell.length_a   1.000
_cell.length_b   1.000
_cell.length_c   1.000
_cell.angle_alpha   90.00
_cell.angle_beta   90.00
_cell.angle_gamma   90.00
#
_symmetry.space_group_name_H-M   'P 1'
#
loop_
_entity.id
_entity.type
_entity.pdbx_description
1 polymer ?
#
loop_
_entity_poly.entity_id
_entity_poly.type
_entity_poly.pdbx_seq_one_letter_code
_entity_poly.pdbx_strand_id
1 'polypeptide(L)'
;MILGFMRCVKVGDIFKLLEICPEAEVTPSVALAVIKRIFELENNIEYRNQGLNQYPDESPLTFTRGAVIKRLVEIVCGTSDPQNLIDALRAMGRDNYQGDKLKYLETLCTECIVMITEGKMRVNQVCDAAKAFYNLGNVGSRYVEQVWIGITEKAEEIKEKEVCNIMSVLPLVKKSRKHLYNIAERKMGGLWYKLNCEDVLRVLHILVQLKMTNSRMLPMLSRWTNLNIHALTEGNLRWIVYSFMSLNYSNADMQKALSRFMKAKKVNINDPSLVAVIMDYCVKMRIRSQDILNNAGEYFIKNSQILTVPQINSICRSYGLLNYDPPNAATFFLAFEMHLDAKFVQFPPDIMIDLLLSCVYLGRYPLNFVKKVFNPYFFDKVHTLESSDVRLTRTKLKVLDKALCLEAPSYNGPMLPRDHSAKSFWRDARIMRCVNMIRALLVEIVGTEERITPSAVLPNFPGTELYIIDCIIDMAGKLSFQSFKWSNNKYALLIHPPEHYILNEDILVGPQAMRKRHLALCGFKVVSLRYETLLKNRMYPDLLKNYIEKEMKEATLRVTKTKAELEVLRFAATVSAAAHRAVMRKIRPGMKEYQLEAIFQHHSYYHGGCRHQAYTNICGSGCNAAVLHYGHAGAPNARTVSDGEICLFDMGAEYYCYTSDITCSFPANGKFTEDQKAIYNAVLSASHAVMEAVKPGVSWVNLGAVFQPHGLGHLLGLDVHDVGGYLEDNPPRPQEAGFRSLRTARVLEENMLLDQALANPAQAQFLVPEAIARFRGFGGIRIEDDIVVTADGMEDLAQGTIPRTVEEIEELMAEGQQADVFVPQLHAQEKLGQ
;
A
#
# COMPACT_ATOMS: atom_id res chain seq x y z
N MET A 1 -64.29 1.06 28.98
CA MET A 1 -63.90 2.31 29.64
C MET A 1 -62.87 3.13 28.86
N ILE A 2 -61.68 2.60 28.54
CA ILE A 2 -60.68 3.30 27.71
C ILE A 2 -61.29 3.86 26.42
N LEU A 3 -62.07 3.05 25.70
CA LEU A 3 -62.79 3.48 24.49
C LEU A 3 -63.75 4.67 24.71
N GLY A 4 -64.30 4.82 25.92
CA GLY A 4 -65.15 5.96 26.28
C GLY A 4 -64.35 7.26 26.34
N PHE A 5 -63.21 7.25 27.04
CA PHE A 5 -62.30 8.40 27.09
C PHE A 5 -61.67 8.73 25.73
N MET A 6 -61.35 7.71 24.91
CA MET A 6 -60.79 7.94 23.58
C MET A 6 -61.80 8.55 22.59
N ARG A 7 -63.11 8.44 22.86
CA ARG A 7 -64.17 9.10 22.07
C ARG A 7 -64.38 10.57 22.43
N CYS A 8 -63.83 11.04 23.55
CA CYS A 8 -63.89 12.45 23.91
C CYS A 8 -63.11 13.29 22.90
N VAL A 9 -63.73 14.38 22.43
CA VAL A 9 -63.15 15.33 21.48
C VAL A 9 -62.74 16.65 22.16
N LYS A 10 -63.15 16.88 23.42
CA LYS A 10 -62.73 18.01 24.25
C LYS A 10 -62.17 17.55 25.59
N VAL A 11 -61.25 18.31 26.16
CA VAL A 11 -60.69 18.05 27.51
C VAL A 11 -61.76 18.15 28.59
N GLY A 12 -62.71 19.09 28.46
CA GLY A 12 -63.84 19.23 29.39
C GLY A 12 -64.75 18.00 29.43
N ASP A 13 -64.92 17.29 28.31
CA ASP A 13 -65.70 16.05 28.26
C ASP A 13 -65.01 14.92 29.02
N ILE A 14 -63.67 14.89 29.00
CA ILE A 14 -62.87 13.94 29.79
C ILE A 14 -63.06 14.22 31.28
N PHE A 15 -63.07 15.47 31.70
CA PHE A 15 -63.20 15.83 33.11
C PHE A 15 -64.60 15.48 33.65
N LYS A 16 -65.65 15.78 32.88
CA LYS A 16 -67.02 15.36 33.20
C LYS A 16 -67.15 13.84 33.27
N LEU A 17 -66.51 13.12 32.35
CA LEU A 17 -66.54 11.66 32.34
C LEU A 17 -65.78 11.06 33.54
N LEU A 18 -64.69 11.68 33.98
CA LEU A 18 -63.96 11.29 35.20
C LEU A 18 -64.77 11.51 36.47
N GLU A 19 -65.66 12.52 36.50
CA GLU A 19 -66.50 12.83 37.65
C GLU A 19 -67.60 11.79 37.89
N ILE A 20 -68.20 11.29 36.81
CA ILE A 20 -69.26 10.27 36.87
C ILE A 20 -68.73 8.84 36.91
N CYS A 21 -67.43 8.64 36.67
CA CYS A 21 -66.81 7.32 36.67
C CYS A 21 -66.45 6.89 38.10
N PRO A 22 -66.84 5.68 38.54
CA PRO A 22 -66.46 5.18 39.86
C PRO A 22 -64.93 5.14 40.03
N GLU A 23 -64.42 5.52 41.20
CA GLU A 23 -62.96 5.60 41.41
C GLU A 23 -62.26 4.24 41.21
N ALA A 24 -62.90 3.15 41.63
CA ALA A 24 -62.39 1.78 41.47
C ALA A 24 -62.27 1.34 40.01
N GLU A 25 -62.97 2.02 39.10
CA GLU A 25 -63.00 1.73 37.68
C GLU A 25 -61.83 2.38 36.92
N VAL A 26 -61.27 3.46 37.45
CA VAL A 26 -60.09 4.15 36.88
C VAL A 26 -58.81 3.41 37.26
N THR A 27 -58.59 2.25 36.64
CA THR A 27 -57.35 1.47 36.80
C THR A 27 -56.11 2.23 36.28
N PRO A 28 -54.88 1.85 36.66
CA PRO A 28 -53.66 2.49 36.16
C PRO A 28 -53.55 2.56 34.63
N SER A 29 -53.99 1.52 33.92
CA SER A 29 -54.02 1.50 32.45
C SER A 29 -55.06 2.48 31.87
N VAL A 30 -56.19 2.66 32.55
CA VAL A 30 -57.20 3.67 32.18
C VAL A 30 -56.65 5.07 32.44
N ALA A 31 -56.05 5.31 33.61
CA ALA A 31 -55.45 6.59 33.95
C ALA A 31 -54.36 7.01 32.95
N LEU A 32 -53.49 6.08 32.54
CA LEU A 32 -52.49 6.32 31.49
C LEU A 32 -53.13 6.69 30.15
N ALA A 33 -54.17 5.98 29.73
CA ALA A 33 -54.87 6.27 28.48
C ALA A 33 -55.53 7.66 28.52
N VAL A 34 -56.10 8.03 29.66
CA VAL A 34 -56.67 9.36 29.91
C VAL A 34 -55.59 10.44 29.83
N ILE A 35 -54.44 10.25 30.50
CA ILE A 35 -53.30 11.19 30.43
C ILE A 35 -52.85 11.38 28.97
N LYS A 36 -52.63 10.28 28.23
CA LYS A 36 -52.21 10.33 26.82
C LYS A 36 -53.22 11.12 25.98
N ARG A 37 -54.53 10.89 26.19
CA ARG A 37 -55.60 11.58 25.45
C ARG A 37 -55.71 13.06 25.79
N ILE A 38 -55.56 13.43 27.06
CA ILE A 38 -55.53 14.84 27.47
C ILE A 38 -54.41 15.58 26.73
N PHE A 39 -53.19 15.05 26.75
CA PHE A 39 -52.05 15.68 26.06
C PHE A 39 -52.21 15.72 24.55
N GLU A 40 -52.81 14.69 23.95
CA GLU A 40 -53.11 14.67 22.51
C GLU A 40 -54.04 15.83 22.13
N LEU A 41 -55.13 16.02 22.87
CA LEU A 41 -56.11 17.10 22.62
C LEU A 41 -55.50 18.49 22.89
N GLU A 42 -54.71 18.65 23.95
CA GLU A 42 -54.10 19.94 24.31
C GLU A 42 -52.96 20.37 23.36
N ASN A 43 -52.24 19.40 22.79
CA ASN A 43 -51.11 19.65 21.91
C ASN A 43 -51.50 19.80 20.43
N ASN A 44 -52.74 19.48 20.05
CA ASN A 44 -53.18 19.59 18.66
C ASN A 44 -53.59 21.04 18.30
N ILE A 45 -52.95 21.57 17.26
CA ILE A 45 -53.10 22.96 16.79
C ILE A 45 -54.48 23.24 16.17
N GLU A 46 -55.09 22.24 15.50
CA GLU A 46 -56.42 22.40 14.88
C GLU A 46 -57.52 22.59 15.93
N TYR A 47 -57.40 21.91 17.08
CA TYR A 47 -58.34 22.06 18.21
C TYR A 47 -58.14 23.38 18.97
N ARG A 48 -56.91 23.92 19.00
CA ARG A 48 -56.63 25.26 19.56
C ARG A 48 -57.31 26.38 18.79
N ASN A 49 -57.27 26.32 17.45
CA ASN A 49 -57.82 27.37 16.58
C ASN A 49 -59.36 27.39 16.53
N GLN A 50 -60.04 26.31 16.93
CA GLN A 50 -61.51 26.22 16.97
C GLN A 50 -62.13 26.65 18.32
N GLY A 51 -61.33 27.17 19.27
CA GLY A 51 -61.83 27.55 20.60
C GLY A 51 -62.25 26.36 21.49
N LEU A 52 -61.93 25.12 21.09
CA LEU A 52 -62.36 23.89 21.77
C LEU A 52 -61.49 23.49 22.98
N ASN A 53 -60.41 24.24 23.23
CA ASN A 53 -59.58 24.14 24.44
C ASN A 53 -60.10 25.00 25.61
N GLN A 54 -61.29 25.60 25.49
CA GLN A 54 -61.91 26.33 26.60
C GLN A 54 -62.26 25.36 27.74
N TYR A 55 -61.58 25.54 28.87
CA TYR A 55 -62.05 25.07 30.16
C TYR A 55 -63.40 25.76 30.44
N PRO A 56 -64.44 25.05 30.93
CA PRO A 56 -65.74 25.68 31.14
C PRO A 56 -65.61 26.86 32.11
N ASP A 57 -66.01 28.06 31.66
CA ASP A 57 -65.87 29.32 32.44
C ASP A 57 -66.75 29.34 33.69
N GLU A 58 -67.72 28.45 33.85
CA GLU A 58 -68.48 28.30 35.10
C GLU A 58 -68.82 26.82 35.34
N SER A 59 -68.04 26.16 36.21
CA SER A 59 -68.42 24.88 36.83
C SER A 59 -68.06 24.94 38.32
N PRO A 60 -69.00 24.67 39.24
CA PRO A 60 -68.77 24.73 40.68
C PRO A 60 -68.07 23.46 41.21
N LEU A 61 -67.00 22.98 40.55
CA LEU A 61 -66.40 21.67 40.85
C LEU A 61 -64.86 21.67 40.95
N THR A 62 -64.43 20.93 41.96
CA THR A 62 -63.12 20.69 42.60
C THR A 62 -62.00 20.09 41.73
N PHE A 63 -61.85 20.47 40.46
CA PHE A 63 -60.82 19.87 39.58
C PHE A 63 -60.14 20.88 38.67
N THR A 64 -59.09 21.55 39.17
CA THR A 64 -58.11 22.20 38.29
C THR A 64 -57.38 21.12 37.46
N ARG A 65 -56.93 21.44 36.24
CA ARG A 65 -56.10 20.53 35.42
C ARG A 65 -54.97 19.91 36.24
N GLY A 66 -54.32 20.72 37.09
CA GLY A 66 -53.30 20.26 38.02
C GLY A 66 -53.79 19.16 38.95
N ALA A 67 -54.94 19.34 39.62
CA ALA A 67 -55.52 18.33 40.50
C ALA A 67 -55.89 17.03 39.76
N VAL A 68 -56.43 17.12 38.55
CA VAL A 68 -56.77 15.94 37.72
C VAL A 68 -55.52 15.17 37.33
N ILE A 69 -54.51 15.86 36.77
CA ILE A 69 -53.25 15.20 36.36
C ILE A 69 -52.52 14.61 37.57
N LYS A 70 -52.49 15.32 38.71
CA LYS A 70 -51.92 14.80 39.96
C LYS A 70 -52.58 13.49 40.37
N ARG A 71 -53.91 13.46 40.42
CA ARG A 71 -54.70 12.27 40.78
C ARG A 71 -54.44 11.11 39.82
N LEU A 72 -54.43 11.37 38.52
CA LEU A 72 -54.16 10.33 37.51
C LEU A 72 -52.73 9.79 37.62
N VAL A 73 -51.75 10.66 37.91
CA VAL A 73 -50.35 10.26 38.15
C VAL A 73 -50.22 9.39 39.39
N GLU A 74 -50.91 9.73 40.49
CA GLU A 74 -50.94 8.92 41.71
C GLU A 74 -51.54 7.53 41.46
N ILE A 75 -52.64 7.45 40.68
CA ILE A 75 -53.23 6.16 40.26
C ILE A 75 -52.25 5.35 39.41
N VAL A 76 -51.54 5.99 38.48
CA VAL A 76 -50.51 5.31 37.65
C VAL A 76 -49.36 4.79 38.51
N CYS A 77 -48.94 5.51 39.55
CA CYS A 77 -47.87 5.06 40.44
C CYS A 77 -48.24 3.76 41.20
N GLY A 78 -49.53 3.53 41.46
CA GLY A 78 -50.03 2.27 42.05
C GLY A 78 -50.08 1.07 41.09
N THR A 79 -49.47 1.15 39.91
CA THR A 79 -49.53 0.07 38.91
C THR A 79 -48.70 -1.15 39.30
N SER A 80 -49.21 -2.35 39.00
CA SER A 80 -48.43 -3.59 39.04
C SER A 80 -47.68 -3.89 37.74
N ASP A 81 -47.96 -3.16 36.66
CA ASP A 81 -47.29 -3.30 35.37
C ASP A 81 -46.28 -2.16 35.16
N PRO A 82 -44.96 -2.44 35.25
CA PRO A 82 -43.91 -1.46 35.02
C PRO A 82 -44.02 -0.70 33.69
N GLN A 83 -44.64 -1.31 32.66
CA GLN A 83 -44.78 -0.67 31.35
C GLN A 83 -45.67 0.56 31.40
N ASN A 84 -46.73 0.54 32.21
CA ASN A 84 -47.63 1.69 32.38
C ASN A 84 -46.86 2.91 32.90
N LEU A 85 -45.92 2.69 33.83
CA LEU A 85 -45.12 3.74 34.43
C LEU A 85 -44.11 4.34 33.46
N ILE A 86 -43.42 3.49 32.68
CA ILE A 86 -42.49 3.93 31.61
C ILE A 86 -43.25 4.73 30.54
N ASP A 87 -44.43 4.26 30.15
CA ASP A 87 -45.27 4.95 29.17
C ASP A 87 -45.84 6.27 29.70
N ALA A 88 -46.16 6.34 31.00
CA ALA A 88 -46.55 7.58 31.65
C ALA A 88 -45.41 8.61 31.63
N LEU A 89 -44.17 8.20 31.95
CA LEU A 89 -42.99 9.06 31.84
C LEU A 89 -42.81 9.61 30.42
N ARG A 90 -42.96 8.75 29.40
CA ARG A 90 -42.88 9.15 27.98
C ARG A 90 -43.99 10.14 27.60
N ALA A 91 -45.22 9.92 28.08
CA ALA A 91 -46.36 10.79 27.82
C ALA A 91 -46.19 12.15 28.52
N MET A 92 -45.85 12.15 29.81
CA MET A 92 -45.60 13.36 30.60
C MET A 92 -44.46 14.21 30.03
N GLY A 93 -43.41 13.57 29.47
CA GLY A 93 -42.34 14.29 28.78
C GLY A 93 -42.86 15.20 27.66
N ARG A 94 -43.92 14.78 26.96
CA ARG A 94 -44.55 15.49 25.82
C ARG A 94 -45.60 16.54 26.23
N ASP A 95 -45.86 16.72 27.53
CA ASP A 95 -46.77 17.78 27.99
C ASP A 95 -46.16 19.16 27.70
N ASN A 96 -46.84 20.01 26.94
CA ASN A 96 -46.37 21.37 26.64
C ASN A 96 -46.73 22.39 27.73
N TYR A 97 -47.47 21.99 28.77
CA TYR A 97 -47.90 22.87 29.85
C TYR A 97 -46.81 23.05 30.93
N GLN A 98 -46.52 24.30 31.32
CA GLN A 98 -45.40 24.65 32.24
C GLN A 98 -45.74 24.60 33.75
N GLY A 99 -46.93 24.13 34.14
CA GLY A 99 -47.37 24.07 35.56
C GLY A 99 -46.58 23.07 36.44
N ASP A 100 -47.26 22.37 37.35
CA ASP A 100 -46.65 21.37 38.28
C ASP A 100 -46.02 20.12 37.60
N LYS A 101 -45.77 20.16 36.29
CA LYS A 101 -45.16 19.10 35.46
C LYS A 101 -43.91 18.50 36.11
N LEU A 102 -43.05 19.33 36.69
CA LEU A 102 -41.82 18.89 37.35
C LEU A 102 -42.11 17.93 38.52
N LYS A 103 -43.09 18.25 39.38
CA LYS A 103 -43.47 17.40 40.51
C LYS A 103 -43.99 16.05 40.04
N TYR A 104 -44.84 16.04 39.02
CA TYR A 104 -45.37 14.80 38.45
C TYR A 104 -44.28 13.90 37.86
N LEU A 105 -43.32 14.51 37.15
CA LEU A 105 -42.17 13.78 36.61
C LEU A 105 -41.29 13.21 37.72
N GLU A 106 -41.03 13.96 38.80
CA GLU A 106 -40.27 13.47 39.95
C GLU A 106 -40.97 12.31 40.66
N THR A 107 -42.29 12.37 40.85
CA THR A 107 -43.08 11.27 41.43
C THR A 107 -42.96 10.01 40.59
N LEU A 108 -43.23 10.10 39.28
CA LEU A 108 -43.12 8.96 38.37
C LEU A 108 -41.69 8.41 38.28
N CYS A 109 -40.68 9.28 38.26
CA CYS A 109 -39.29 8.83 38.22
C CYS A 109 -38.88 8.10 39.50
N THR A 110 -39.34 8.60 40.65
CA THR A 110 -39.05 8.01 41.96
C THR A 110 -39.69 6.64 42.08
N GLU A 111 -40.97 6.50 41.74
CA GLU A 111 -41.67 5.21 41.73
C GLU A 111 -41.01 4.22 40.76
N CYS A 112 -40.53 4.71 39.61
CA CYS A 112 -39.81 3.89 38.64
C CYS A 112 -38.53 3.32 39.23
N ILE A 113 -37.75 4.15 39.95
CA ILE A 113 -36.56 3.67 40.66
C ILE A 113 -36.92 2.66 41.75
N VAL A 114 -37.99 2.90 42.52
CA VAL A 114 -38.44 1.95 43.55
C VAL A 114 -38.70 0.57 42.94
N MET A 115 -39.47 0.49 41.86
CA MET A 115 -39.71 -0.78 41.14
C MET A 115 -38.45 -1.40 40.54
N ILE A 116 -37.47 -0.59 40.13
CA ILE A 116 -36.16 -1.06 39.65
C ILE A 116 -35.36 -1.67 40.82
N THR A 117 -35.36 -1.03 41.98
CA THR A 117 -34.62 -1.48 43.17
C THR A 117 -35.26 -2.66 43.90
N GLU A 118 -36.57 -2.85 43.74
CA GLU A 118 -37.31 -4.01 44.28
C GLU A 118 -37.28 -5.22 43.33
N GLY A 119 -36.52 -5.17 42.22
CA GLY A 119 -36.44 -6.26 41.26
C GLY A 119 -37.75 -6.52 40.49
N LYS A 120 -38.73 -5.61 40.49
CA LYS A 120 -40.03 -5.80 39.82
C LYS A 120 -39.96 -5.63 38.29
N MET A 121 -38.94 -4.96 37.77
CA MET A 121 -38.75 -4.74 36.33
C MET A 121 -37.83 -5.78 35.68
N ARG A 122 -38.12 -6.20 34.44
CA ARG A 122 -37.18 -6.99 33.61
C ARG A 122 -36.06 -6.10 33.05
N VAL A 123 -34.92 -6.68 32.68
CA VAL A 123 -33.75 -5.92 32.18
C VAL A 123 -34.09 -5.03 30.99
N ASN A 124 -34.91 -5.52 30.05
CA ASN A 124 -35.39 -4.71 28.93
C ASN A 124 -36.22 -3.50 29.37
N GLN A 125 -37.10 -3.66 30.36
CA GLN A 125 -37.90 -2.58 30.95
C GLN A 125 -37.01 -1.57 31.67
N VAL A 126 -35.99 -2.03 32.41
CA VAL A 126 -35.00 -1.13 33.04
C VAL A 126 -34.26 -0.29 31.97
N CYS A 127 -33.87 -0.90 30.85
CA CYS A 127 -33.23 -0.19 29.74
C CYS A 127 -34.17 0.83 29.08
N ASP A 128 -35.46 0.49 28.96
CA ASP A 128 -36.48 1.39 28.41
C ASP A 128 -36.82 2.55 29.36
N ALA A 129 -36.80 2.31 30.67
CA ALA A 129 -36.87 3.34 31.70
C ALA A 129 -35.66 4.28 31.60
N ALA A 130 -34.45 3.76 31.42
CA ALA A 130 -33.25 4.58 31.24
C ALA A 130 -33.37 5.55 30.04
N LYS A 131 -33.89 5.07 28.91
CA LYS A 131 -34.18 5.92 27.73
C LYS A 131 -35.25 6.96 28.03
N ALA A 132 -36.31 6.57 28.75
CA ALA A 132 -37.38 7.49 29.15
C ALA A 132 -36.84 8.60 30.04
N PHE A 133 -36.05 8.28 31.07
CA PHE A 133 -35.40 9.26 31.94
C PHE A 133 -34.47 10.19 31.14
N TYR A 134 -33.64 9.65 30.24
CA TYR A 134 -32.73 10.48 29.45
C TYR A 134 -33.47 11.55 28.62
N ASN A 135 -34.62 11.18 28.04
CA ASN A 135 -35.44 12.10 27.26
C ASN A 135 -36.10 13.22 28.10
N LEU A 136 -36.10 13.12 29.43
CA LEU A 136 -36.58 14.17 30.34
C LEU A 136 -35.52 15.25 30.64
N GLY A 137 -34.31 15.14 30.06
CA GLY A 137 -33.24 16.13 30.23
C GLY A 137 -32.75 16.21 31.68
N ASN A 138 -32.66 17.44 32.22
CA ASN A 138 -32.10 17.69 33.56
C ASN A 138 -32.82 16.93 34.67
N VAL A 139 -34.14 16.79 34.58
CA VAL A 139 -34.97 16.10 35.59
C VAL A 139 -34.59 14.63 35.67
N GLY A 140 -34.44 13.97 34.52
CA GLY A 140 -34.14 12.56 34.43
C GLY A 140 -32.68 12.19 34.68
N SER A 141 -31.74 13.14 34.57
CA SER A 141 -30.30 12.85 34.63
C SER A 141 -29.85 12.11 35.90
N ARG A 142 -30.46 12.38 37.07
CA ARG A 142 -30.13 11.69 38.31
C ARG A 142 -30.67 10.26 38.37
N TYR A 143 -31.81 10.01 37.73
CA TYR A 143 -32.50 8.73 37.71
C TYR A 143 -31.86 7.77 36.69
N VAL A 144 -31.44 8.28 35.53
CA VAL A 144 -30.66 7.49 34.54
C VAL A 144 -29.44 6.84 35.18
N GLU A 145 -28.75 7.54 36.09
CA GLU A 145 -27.56 7.01 36.78
C GLU A 145 -27.85 5.98 37.87
N GLN A 146 -29.12 5.67 38.17
CA GLN A 146 -29.49 4.68 39.19
C GLN A 146 -29.95 3.35 38.56
N VAL A 147 -30.20 3.32 37.24
CA VAL A 147 -30.68 2.11 36.54
C VAL A 147 -29.71 0.93 36.58
N TRP A 148 -28.43 1.18 36.89
CA TRP A 148 -27.45 0.11 37.03
C TRP A 148 -27.75 -0.83 38.20
N ILE A 149 -28.50 -0.38 39.22
CA ILE A 149 -28.87 -1.19 40.37
C ILE A 149 -29.69 -2.40 39.92
N GLY A 150 -30.81 -2.16 39.22
CA GLY A 150 -31.67 -3.24 38.74
C GLY A 150 -31.03 -4.13 37.67
N ILE A 151 -30.13 -3.57 36.82
CA ILE A 151 -29.35 -4.39 35.87
C ILE A 151 -28.37 -5.30 36.61
N THR A 152 -27.79 -4.85 37.72
CA THR A 152 -26.83 -5.63 38.51
C THR A 152 -27.54 -6.75 39.28
N GLU A 153 -28.69 -6.44 39.89
CA GLU A 153 -29.50 -7.41 40.62
C GLU A 153 -29.94 -8.57 39.71
N LYS A 154 -30.36 -8.26 38.48
CA LYS A 154 -30.78 -9.25 37.48
C LYS A 154 -29.67 -9.70 36.54
N ALA A 155 -28.41 -9.50 36.93
CA ALA A 155 -27.29 -9.78 36.05
C ALA A 155 -27.27 -11.22 35.55
N GLU A 156 -27.68 -12.20 36.36
CA GLU A 156 -27.67 -13.62 35.96
C GLU A 156 -28.76 -14.00 34.95
N GLU A 157 -29.87 -13.26 34.91
CA GLU A 157 -31.01 -13.52 34.02
C GLU A 157 -30.82 -12.99 32.59
N ILE A 158 -29.74 -12.22 32.35
CA ILE A 158 -29.47 -11.53 31.08
C ILE A 158 -29.35 -12.53 29.91
N LYS A 159 -30.21 -12.34 28.90
CA LYS A 159 -30.25 -13.08 27.63
C LYS A 159 -29.59 -12.30 26.48
N GLU A 160 -29.54 -12.91 25.30
CA GLU A 160 -28.89 -12.37 24.09
C GLU A 160 -29.33 -10.94 23.72
N LYS A 161 -30.64 -10.69 23.60
CA LYS A 161 -31.20 -9.37 23.24
C LYS A 161 -30.97 -8.33 24.34
N GLU A 162 -30.84 -8.77 25.58
CA GLU A 162 -30.68 -7.89 26.74
C GLU A 162 -29.27 -7.32 26.82
N VAL A 163 -28.24 -8.05 26.36
CA VAL A 163 -26.88 -7.51 26.23
C VAL A 163 -26.87 -6.28 25.33
N CYS A 164 -27.53 -6.35 24.17
CA CYS A 164 -27.63 -5.22 23.25
C CYS A 164 -28.45 -4.06 23.82
N ASN A 165 -29.50 -4.36 24.60
CA ASN A 165 -30.28 -3.33 25.31
C ASN A 165 -29.43 -2.61 26.36
N ILE A 166 -28.65 -3.34 27.17
CA ILE A 166 -27.73 -2.75 28.15
C ILE A 166 -26.68 -1.88 27.44
N MET A 167 -26.13 -2.34 26.32
CA MET A 167 -25.20 -1.54 25.52
C MET A 167 -25.85 -0.21 25.09
N SER A 168 -27.13 -0.20 24.71
CA SER A 168 -27.84 1.02 24.31
C SER A 168 -28.01 2.05 25.44
N VAL A 169 -27.84 1.64 26.70
CA VAL A 169 -27.89 2.54 27.87
C VAL A 169 -26.55 3.24 28.10
N LEU A 170 -25.43 2.68 27.66
CA LEU A 170 -24.09 3.23 27.93
C LEU A 170 -23.90 4.69 27.49
N PRO A 171 -24.42 5.16 26.34
CA PRO A 171 -24.35 6.56 25.96
C PRO A 171 -25.16 7.50 26.87
N LEU A 172 -26.18 6.97 27.54
CA LEU A 172 -27.11 7.74 28.39
C LEU A 172 -26.53 7.99 29.79
N VAL A 173 -25.66 7.11 30.26
CA VAL A 173 -25.00 7.20 31.58
C VAL A 173 -23.56 7.72 31.47
N LYS A 174 -23.06 8.36 32.52
CA LYS A 174 -21.66 8.83 32.66
C LYS A 174 -20.94 8.10 33.78
N LYS A 175 -21.46 8.13 35.02
CA LYS A 175 -20.79 7.57 36.21
C LYS A 175 -20.83 6.05 36.23
N SER A 176 -22.00 5.48 35.95
CA SER A 176 -22.24 4.02 35.99
C SER A 176 -21.82 3.28 34.71
N ARG A 177 -21.35 4.00 33.68
CA ARG A 177 -21.04 3.44 32.34
C ARG A 177 -20.08 2.26 32.37
N LYS A 178 -18.95 2.39 33.08
CA LYS A 178 -17.92 1.34 33.14
C LYS A 178 -18.47 0.06 33.78
N HIS A 179 -19.29 0.20 34.80
CA HIS A 179 -19.93 -0.93 35.49
C HIS A 179 -20.90 -1.67 34.57
N LEU A 180 -21.81 -0.94 33.91
CA LEU A 180 -22.75 -1.52 32.95
C LEU A 180 -22.03 -2.20 31.77
N TYR A 181 -20.97 -1.58 31.27
CA TYR A 181 -20.15 -2.16 30.21
C TYR A 181 -19.51 -3.49 30.66
N ASN A 182 -18.99 -3.58 31.89
CA ASN A 182 -18.40 -4.81 32.42
C ASN A 182 -19.44 -5.95 32.53
N ILE A 183 -20.68 -5.64 32.93
CA ILE A 183 -21.78 -6.62 32.99
C ILE A 183 -22.08 -7.13 31.57
N ALA A 184 -22.25 -6.21 30.62
CA ALA A 184 -22.52 -6.56 29.22
C ALA A 184 -21.35 -7.37 28.62
N GLU A 185 -20.11 -7.00 28.91
CA GLU A 185 -18.91 -7.72 28.43
C GLU A 185 -18.86 -9.15 28.95
N ARG A 186 -19.06 -9.36 30.25
CA ARG A 186 -19.04 -10.68 30.86
C ARG A 186 -20.10 -11.59 30.23
N LYS A 187 -21.32 -11.08 30.03
CA LYS A 187 -22.42 -11.87 29.43
C LYS A 187 -22.23 -12.08 27.93
N MET A 188 -21.65 -11.12 27.22
CA MET A 188 -21.29 -11.27 25.80
C MET A 188 -20.38 -12.48 25.56
N GLY A 189 -19.47 -12.79 26.50
CA GLY A 189 -18.56 -13.94 26.42
C GLY A 189 -19.23 -15.30 26.13
N GLY A 190 -20.43 -15.52 26.66
CA GLY A 190 -21.20 -16.75 26.45
C GLY A 190 -22.30 -16.67 25.39
N LEU A 191 -22.54 -15.50 24.82
CA LEU A 191 -23.71 -15.23 23.97
C LEU A 191 -23.37 -14.64 22.59
N TRP A 192 -22.11 -14.24 22.34
CA TRP A 192 -21.70 -13.57 21.11
C TRP A 192 -22.08 -14.34 19.83
N TYR A 193 -22.04 -15.68 19.84
CA TYR A 193 -22.36 -16.52 18.68
C TYR A 193 -23.87 -16.57 18.35
N LYS A 194 -24.74 -16.15 19.28
CA LYS A 194 -26.20 -16.08 19.08
C LYS A 194 -26.67 -14.73 18.54
N LEU A 195 -25.79 -13.73 18.49
CA LEU A 195 -26.14 -12.41 17.97
C LEU A 195 -26.46 -12.47 16.47
N ASN A 196 -27.48 -11.73 16.06
CA ASN A 196 -27.73 -11.47 14.64
C ASN A 196 -26.91 -10.24 14.17
N CYS A 197 -26.96 -9.97 12.87
CA CYS A 197 -26.20 -8.87 12.26
C CYS A 197 -26.60 -7.49 12.80
N GLU A 198 -27.88 -7.24 13.07
CA GLU A 198 -28.36 -5.94 13.56
C GLU A 198 -27.83 -5.65 14.97
N ASP A 199 -27.81 -6.68 15.82
CA ASP A 199 -27.28 -6.61 17.17
C ASP A 199 -25.78 -6.30 17.17
N VAL A 200 -25.00 -6.95 16.30
CA VAL A 200 -23.56 -6.68 16.12
C VAL A 200 -23.31 -5.24 15.64
N LEU A 201 -24.06 -4.78 14.64
CA LEU A 201 -23.96 -3.41 14.14
C LEU A 201 -24.31 -2.39 15.22
N ARG A 202 -25.36 -2.63 16.02
CA ARG A 202 -25.76 -1.76 17.12
C ARG A 202 -24.66 -1.66 18.18
N VAL A 203 -24.07 -2.79 18.57
CA VAL A 203 -22.96 -2.81 19.54
C VAL A 203 -21.75 -2.05 18.99
N LEU A 204 -21.33 -2.31 17.75
CA LEU A 204 -20.23 -1.61 17.11
C LEU A 204 -20.46 -0.10 17.02
N HIS A 205 -21.67 0.32 16.63
CA HIS A 205 -22.05 1.74 16.56
C HIS A 205 -21.89 2.42 17.93
N ILE A 206 -22.35 1.79 19.01
CA ILE A 206 -22.22 2.33 20.37
C ILE A 206 -20.74 2.42 20.79
N LEU A 207 -19.94 1.39 20.50
CA LEU A 207 -18.50 1.42 20.79
C LEU A 207 -17.81 2.57 20.05
N VAL A 208 -18.16 2.80 18.78
CA VAL A 208 -17.64 3.92 17.97
C VAL A 208 -18.08 5.26 18.55
N GLN A 209 -19.37 5.43 18.86
CA GLN A 209 -19.92 6.65 19.47
C GLN A 209 -19.19 7.01 20.79
N LEU A 210 -18.88 5.99 21.59
CA LEU A 210 -18.19 6.13 22.88
C LEU A 210 -16.66 6.11 22.77
N LYS A 211 -16.10 5.98 21.55
CA LYS A 211 -14.66 5.89 21.28
C LYS A 211 -13.94 4.82 22.12
N MET A 212 -14.59 3.66 22.32
CA MET A 212 -14.07 2.56 23.15
C MET A 212 -13.11 1.65 22.37
N THR A 213 -11.90 2.14 22.08
CA THR A 213 -10.89 1.46 21.24
C THR A 213 -10.33 0.17 21.85
N ASN A 214 -10.25 0.06 23.17
CA ASN A 214 -9.71 -1.11 23.89
C ASN A 214 -10.80 -2.03 24.45
N SER A 215 -11.95 -2.10 23.77
CA SER A 215 -13.07 -2.95 24.19
C SER A 215 -12.72 -4.43 24.02
N ARG A 216 -12.88 -5.21 25.09
CA ARG A 216 -12.71 -6.67 25.08
C ARG A 216 -13.82 -7.39 24.31
N MET A 217 -14.86 -6.67 23.88
CA MET A 217 -15.86 -7.19 22.95
C MET A 217 -15.35 -7.29 21.52
N LEU A 218 -14.34 -6.51 21.12
CA LEU A 218 -13.87 -6.45 19.74
C LEU A 218 -13.34 -7.79 19.19
N PRO A 219 -12.56 -8.59 19.95
CA PRO A 219 -12.21 -9.95 19.53
C PRO A 219 -13.42 -10.85 19.26
N MET A 220 -14.45 -10.78 20.11
CA MET A 220 -15.67 -11.59 19.96
C MET A 220 -16.47 -11.19 18.72
N LEU A 221 -16.63 -9.88 18.50
CA LEU A 221 -17.32 -9.33 17.34
C LEU A 221 -16.56 -9.64 16.05
N SER A 222 -15.23 -9.57 16.07
CA SER A 222 -14.40 -9.92 14.91
C SER A 222 -14.49 -11.40 14.56
N ARG A 223 -14.48 -12.28 15.58
CA ARG A 223 -14.69 -13.72 15.40
C ARG A 223 -16.08 -14.01 14.83
N TRP A 224 -17.11 -13.32 15.32
CA TRP A 224 -18.46 -13.40 14.75
C TRP A 224 -18.48 -13.00 13.27
N THR A 225 -17.81 -11.90 12.90
CA THR A 225 -17.70 -11.44 11.51
C THR A 225 -17.05 -12.50 10.62
N ASN A 226 -15.97 -13.13 11.09
CA ASN A 226 -15.27 -14.19 10.34
C ASN A 226 -16.15 -15.44 10.10
N LEU A 227 -16.92 -15.85 11.11
CA LEU A 227 -17.82 -17.01 10.98
C LEU A 227 -19.01 -16.70 10.04
N ASN A 228 -19.57 -15.49 10.12
CA ASN A 228 -20.79 -15.11 9.40
C ASN A 228 -20.53 -14.36 8.08
N ILE A 229 -19.27 -14.25 7.64
CA ILE A 229 -18.87 -13.42 6.48
C ILE A 229 -19.65 -13.72 5.19
N HIS A 230 -20.09 -14.97 5.01
CA HIS A 230 -20.81 -15.45 3.84
C HIS A 230 -22.29 -15.04 3.82
N ALA A 231 -22.88 -14.75 4.99
CA ALA A 231 -24.27 -14.32 5.14
C ALA A 231 -24.43 -12.79 5.20
N LEU A 232 -23.32 -12.04 5.26
CA LEU A 232 -23.35 -10.59 5.35
C LEU A 232 -23.63 -9.95 3.99
N THR A 233 -24.52 -8.96 3.99
CA THR A 233 -24.66 -8.04 2.86
C THR A 233 -23.44 -7.12 2.77
N GLU A 234 -23.14 -6.62 1.58
CA GLU A 234 -22.00 -5.73 1.34
C GLU A 234 -22.08 -4.44 2.18
N GLY A 235 -23.29 -3.87 2.32
CA GLY A 235 -23.53 -2.70 3.16
C GLY A 235 -23.29 -2.94 4.65
N ASN A 236 -23.70 -4.11 5.17
CA ASN A 236 -23.45 -4.47 6.57
C ASN A 236 -21.96 -4.69 6.82
N LEU A 237 -21.28 -5.40 5.91
CA LEU A 237 -19.84 -5.61 6.00
C LEU A 237 -19.08 -4.27 5.95
N ARG A 238 -19.47 -3.34 5.08
CA ARG A 238 -18.87 -2.00 4.98
C ARG A 238 -18.91 -1.27 6.32
N TRP A 239 -20.07 -1.28 7.01
CA TRP A 239 -20.21 -0.68 8.33
C TRP A 239 -19.39 -1.39 9.41
N ILE A 240 -19.30 -2.71 9.36
CA ILE A 240 -18.46 -3.49 10.29
C ILE A 240 -16.98 -3.11 10.13
N VAL A 241 -16.46 -3.09 8.90
CA VAL A 241 -15.07 -2.73 8.61
C VAL A 241 -14.80 -1.28 9.05
N TYR A 242 -15.70 -0.36 8.70
CA TYR A 242 -15.60 1.04 9.12
C TYR A 242 -15.56 1.19 10.65
N SER A 243 -16.35 0.39 11.37
CA SER A 243 -16.39 0.42 12.84
C SER A 243 -15.07 -0.07 13.44
N PHE A 244 -14.53 -1.20 12.96
CA PHE A 244 -13.22 -1.70 13.41
C PHE A 244 -12.08 -0.74 13.05
N MET A 245 -12.14 -0.11 11.87
CA MET A 245 -11.21 0.94 11.47
C MET A 245 -11.26 2.13 12.44
N SER A 246 -12.47 2.60 12.77
CA SER A 246 -12.69 3.74 13.67
C SER A 246 -12.23 3.45 15.10
N LEU A 247 -12.38 2.20 15.54
CA LEU A 247 -11.93 1.72 16.86
C LEU A 247 -10.45 1.34 16.92
N ASN A 248 -9.72 1.50 15.81
CA ASN A 248 -8.30 1.17 15.70
C ASN A 248 -7.98 -0.30 16.05
N TYR A 249 -8.85 -1.22 15.62
CA TYR A 249 -8.75 -2.63 15.98
C TYR A 249 -8.61 -3.55 14.76
N SER A 250 -7.65 -4.48 14.85
CA SER A 250 -7.47 -5.58 13.91
C SER A 250 -6.91 -6.81 14.61
N ASN A 251 -7.24 -7.99 14.06
CA ASN A 251 -6.69 -9.27 14.47
C ASN A 251 -6.72 -10.26 13.28
N ALA A 252 -6.25 -11.49 13.53
CA ALA A 252 -6.23 -12.55 12.53
C ALA A 252 -7.63 -12.94 12.02
N ASP A 253 -8.66 -12.92 12.87
CA ASP A 253 -10.04 -13.23 12.47
C ASP A 253 -10.58 -12.23 11.45
N MET A 254 -10.40 -10.93 11.70
CA MET A 254 -10.83 -9.88 10.78
C MET A 254 -10.09 -9.98 9.45
N GLN A 255 -8.77 -10.19 9.47
CA GLN A 255 -7.98 -10.37 8.25
C GLN A 255 -8.45 -11.58 7.44
N LYS A 256 -8.68 -12.73 8.10
CA LYS A 256 -9.22 -13.94 7.45
C LYS A 256 -10.61 -13.71 6.85
N ALA A 257 -11.49 -13.01 7.57
CA ALA A 257 -12.82 -12.68 7.09
C ALA A 257 -12.75 -11.88 5.78
N LEU A 258 -11.97 -10.80 5.76
CA LEU A 258 -11.81 -9.94 4.58
C LEU A 258 -11.12 -10.66 3.43
N SER A 259 -10.08 -11.45 3.71
CA SER A 259 -9.39 -12.27 2.70
C SER A 259 -10.36 -13.22 1.99
N ARG A 260 -11.17 -13.96 2.76
CA ARG A 260 -12.17 -14.91 2.24
C ARG A 260 -13.25 -14.19 1.42
N PHE A 261 -13.73 -13.04 1.90
CA PHE A 261 -14.72 -12.24 1.19
C PHE A 261 -14.18 -11.74 -0.16
N MET A 262 -13.01 -11.11 -0.16
CA MET A 262 -12.37 -10.58 -1.37
C MET A 262 -12.07 -11.69 -2.38
N LYS A 263 -11.60 -12.85 -1.92
CA LYS A 263 -11.33 -14.01 -2.77
C LYS A 263 -12.59 -14.63 -3.37
N ALA A 264 -13.70 -14.64 -2.63
CA ALA A 264 -14.97 -15.20 -3.10
C ALA A 264 -15.68 -14.29 -4.09
N LYS A 265 -15.68 -12.97 -3.85
CA LYS A 265 -16.39 -11.99 -4.69
C LYS A 265 -15.54 -11.46 -5.84
N LYS A 266 -14.22 -11.34 -5.66
CA LYS A 266 -13.27 -10.80 -6.63
C LYS A 266 -13.77 -9.47 -7.23
N VAL A 267 -13.89 -9.43 -8.56
CA VAL A 267 -14.36 -8.28 -9.33
C VAL A 267 -15.88 -8.05 -9.29
N ASN A 268 -16.65 -8.98 -8.70
CA ASN A 268 -18.13 -8.98 -8.68
C ASN A 268 -18.71 -8.35 -7.39
N ILE A 269 -17.99 -7.40 -6.79
CA ILE A 269 -18.47 -6.63 -5.63
C ILE A 269 -19.31 -5.45 -6.16
N ASN A 270 -20.56 -5.34 -5.73
CA ASN A 270 -21.49 -4.35 -6.27
C ASN A 270 -21.33 -2.97 -5.62
N ASP A 271 -20.95 -2.90 -4.34
CA ASP A 271 -20.70 -1.66 -3.59
C ASP A 271 -19.19 -1.29 -3.65
N PRO A 272 -18.76 -0.33 -4.48
CA PRO A 272 -17.35 0.05 -4.56
C PRO A 272 -16.84 0.72 -3.28
N SER A 273 -17.75 1.27 -2.46
CA SER A 273 -17.41 1.89 -1.18
C SER A 273 -16.95 0.84 -0.17
N LEU A 274 -17.40 -0.40 -0.29
CA LEU A 274 -16.91 -1.51 0.53
C LEU A 274 -15.42 -1.77 0.25
N VAL A 275 -15.03 -1.84 -1.04
CA VAL A 275 -13.64 -2.04 -1.44
C VAL A 275 -12.76 -0.89 -0.93
N ALA A 276 -13.21 0.35 -1.12
CA ALA A 276 -12.53 1.53 -0.59
C ALA A 276 -12.29 1.46 0.93
N VAL A 277 -13.33 1.13 1.71
CA VAL A 277 -13.23 1.02 3.18
C VAL A 277 -12.32 -0.14 3.61
N ILE A 278 -12.31 -1.27 2.89
CA ILE A 278 -11.37 -2.38 3.13
C ILE A 278 -9.94 -1.93 2.89
N MET A 279 -9.69 -1.16 1.82
CA MET A 279 -8.36 -0.64 1.49
C MET A 279 -7.88 0.38 2.53
N ASP A 280 -8.74 1.31 2.94
CA ASP A 280 -8.43 2.26 4.03
C ASP A 280 -8.17 1.56 5.36
N TYR A 281 -8.92 0.48 5.65
CA TYR A 281 -8.68 -0.36 6.81
C TYR A 281 -7.30 -1.04 6.74
N CYS A 282 -6.91 -1.56 5.58
CA CYS A 282 -5.60 -2.17 5.38
C CYS A 282 -4.48 -1.15 5.59
N VAL A 283 -4.59 0.06 5.05
CA VAL A 283 -3.62 1.14 5.29
C VAL A 283 -3.53 1.49 6.76
N LYS A 284 -4.66 1.75 7.43
CA LYS A 284 -4.69 2.17 8.83
C LYS A 284 -4.09 1.11 9.76
N MET A 285 -4.35 -0.16 9.48
CA MET A 285 -3.85 -1.29 10.27
C MET A 285 -2.50 -1.83 9.76
N ARG A 286 -1.95 -1.26 8.68
CA ARG A 286 -0.72 -1.68 8.01
C ARG A 286 -0.74 -3.16 7.61
N ILE A 287 -1.88 -3.62 7.08
CA ILE A 287 -2.11 -5.00 6.63
C ILE A 287 -1.76 -5.10 5.14
N ARG A 288 -0.87 -6.03 4.79
CA ARG A 288 -0.39 -6.27 3.42
C ARG A 288 -0.79 -7.65 2.89
N SER A 289 -2.07 -8.00 3.02
CA SER A 289 -2.58 -9.29 2.53
C SER A 289 -2.61 -9.32 0.99
N GLN A 290 -1.86 -10.22 0.39
CA GLN A 290 -1.83 -10.44 -1.07
C GLN A 290 -3.22 -10.74 -1.63
N ASP A 291 -4.01 -11.57 -0.94
CA ASP A 291 -5.38 -11.88 -1.35
C ASP A 291 -6.24 -10.61 -1.42
N ILE A 292 -6.17 -9.72 -0.43
CA ILE A 292 -6.99 -8.50 -0.40
C ILE A 292 -6.51 -7.53 -1.48
N LEU A 293 -5.19 -7.26 -1.52
CA LEU A 293 -4.59 -6.29 -2.41
C LEU A 293 -4.66 -6.72 -3.88
N ASN A 294 -4.49 -8.00 -4.21
CA ASN A 294 -4.58 -8.45 -5.60
C ASN A 294 -6.01 -8.35 -6.12
N ASN A 295 -6.99 -8.83 -5.36
CA ASN A 295 -8.40 -8.76 -5.76
C ASN A 295 -8.91 -7.31 -5.83
N ALA A 296 -8.44 -6.41 -4.97
CA ALA A 296 -8.75 -4.99 -5.07
C ALA A 296 -8.17 -4.34 -6.34
N GLY A 297 -7.01 -4.81 -6.81
CA GLY A 297 -6.33 -4.31 -8.01
C GLY A 297 -7.05 -4.74 -9.27
N GLU A 298 -7.42 -6.02 -9.36
CA GLU A 298 -8.28 -6.54 -10.43
C GLU A 298 -9.65 -5.85 -10.43
N TYR A 299 -10.24 -5.60 -9.26
CA TYR A 299 -11.48 -4.87 -9.13
C TYR A 299 -11.36 -3.46 -9.70
N PHE A 300 -10.28 -2.74 -9.37
CA PHE A 300 -10.01 -1.41 -9.91
C PHE A 300 -9.87 -1.44 -11.43
N ILE A 301 -9.07 -2.36 -11.99
CA ILE A 301 -8.87 -2.47 -13.44
C ILE A 301 -10.22 -2.65 -14.16
N LYS A 302 -11.08 -3.54 -13.67
CA LYS A 302 -12.37 -3.85 -14.32
C LYS A 302 -13.42 -2.75 -14.13
N ASN A 303 -13.46 -2.13 -12.96
CA ASN A 303 -14.57 -1.24 -12.55
C ASN A 303 -14.16 0.24 -12.44
N SER A 304 -12.93 0.62 -12.83
CA SER A 304 -12.39 1.98 -12.66
C SER A 304 -13.38 3.07 -13.12
N GLN A 305 -14.07 2.88 -14.25
CA GLN A 305 -14.98 3.86 -14.86
C GLN A 305 -16.12 4.28 -13.94
N ILE A 306 -16.67 3.36 -13.13
CA ILE A 306 -17.79 3.64 -12.22
C ILE A 306 -17.36 4.22 -10.88
N LEU A 307 -16.05 4.30 -10.59
CA LEU A 307 -15.54 4.75 -9.30
C LEU A 307 -15.59 6.28 -9.14
N THR A 308 -15.96 6.72 -7.94
CA THR A 308 -15.89 8.12 -7.51
C THR A 308 -14.47 8.50 -7.08
N VAL A 309 -14.16 9.80 -7.04
CA VAL A 309 -12.85 10.33 -6.59
C VAL A 309 -12.40 9.77 -5.23
N PRO A 310 -13.25 9.74 -4.17
CA PRO A 310 -12.87 9.16 -2.88
C PRO A 310 -12.52 7.66 -2.97
N GLN A 311 -13.27 6.89 -3.76
CA GLN A 311 -13.02 5.45 -3.93
C GLN A 311 -11.71 5.19 -4.68
N ILE A 312 -11.45 5.96 -5.74
CA ILE A 312 -10.16 5.90 -6.47
C ILE A 312 -9.01 6.22 -5.51
N ASN A 313 -9.16 7.27 -4.71
CA ASN A 313 -8.15 7.65 -3.72
C ASN A 313 -7.86 6.52 -2.73
N SER A 314 -8.88 6.00 -2.04
CA SER A 314 -8.70 4.93 -1.05
C SER A 314 -8.04 3.69 -1.67
N ILE A 315 -8.43 3.27 -2.88
CA ILE A 315 -7.88 2.07 -3.52
C ILE A 315 -6.43 2.31 -3.98
N CYS A 316 -6.19 3.36 -4.77
CA CYS A 316 -4.90 3.54 -5.44
C CYS A 316 -3.80 3.99 -4.48
N ARG A 317 -4.12 4.92 -3.56
CA ARG A 317 -3.16 5.40 -2.55
C ARG A 317 -2.65 4.28 -1.65
N SER A 318 -3.50 3.28 -1.39
CA SER A 318 -3.17 2.15 -0.53
C SER A 318 -1.96 1.36 -1.03
N TYR A 319 -1.80 1.17 -2.35
CA TYR A 319 -0.65 0.46 -2.91
C TYR A 319 0.66 1.17 -2.59
N GLY A 320 0.71 2.49 -2.81
CA GLY A 320 1.89 3.28 -2.45
C GLY A 320 2.19 3.28 -0.96
N LEU A 321 1.17 3.50 -0.12
CA LEU A 321 1.37 3.53 1.34
C LEU A 321 1.81 2.18 1.92
N LEU A 322 1.20 1.09 1.43
CA LEU A 322 1.55 -0.26 1.84
C LEU A 322 2.80 -0.80 1.14
N ASN A 323 3.41 -0.05 0.22
CA ASN A 323 4.60 -0.41 -0.57
C ASN A 323 4.41 -1.66 -1.46
N TYR A 324 3.22 -1.86 -2.01
CA TYR A 324 2.81 -3.07 -2.74
C TYR A 324 2.54 -2.77 -4.21
N ASP A 325 3.17 -3.48 -5.14
CA ASP A 325 2.85 -3.37 -6.56
C ASP A 325 1.52 -4.08 -6.88
N PRO A 326 0.55 -3.41 -7.52
CA PRO A 326 -0.71 -4.05 -7.91
C PRO A 326 -0.49 -5.16 -8.95
N PRO A 327 -1.34 -6.20 -8.98
CA PRO A 327 -1.30 -7.21 -10.03
C PRO A 327 -1.58 -6.56 -11.39
N ASN A 328 -0.95 -7.07 -12.46
CA ASN A 328 -1.03 -6.46 -13.80
C ASN A 328 -0.71 -4.96 -13.78
N ALA A 329 0.39 -4.59 -13.14
CA ALA A 329 0.72 -3.19 -12.83
C ALA A 329 0.63 -2.25 -14.05
N ALA A 330 1.04 -2.69 -15.25
CA ALA A 330 0.92 -1.88 -16.47
C ALA A 330 -0.55 -1.46 -16.74
N THR A 331 -1.48 -2.42 -16.71
CA THR A 331 -2.91 -2.16 -16.93
C THR A 331 -3.52 -1.35 -15.78
N PHE A 332 -3.11 -1.64 -14.54
CA PHE A 332 -3.56 -0.88 -13.37
C PHE A 332 -3.19 0.60 -13.49
N PHE A 333 -1.91 0.90 -13.77
CA PHE A 333 -1.44 2.28 -13.86
C PHE A 333 -1.95 3.00 -15.10
N LEU A 334 -2.15 2.29 -16.22
CA LEU A 334 -2.84 2.87 -17.38
C LEU A 334 -4.26 3.33 -17.02
N ALA A 335 -5.06 2.48 -16.36
CA ALA A 335 -6.39 2.85 -15.90
C ALA A 335 -6.33 4.00 -14.88
N PHE A 336 -5.39 3.96 -13.93
CA PHE A 336 -5.19 5.02 -12.96
C PHE A 336 -4.91 6.38 -13.62
N GLU A 337 -4.00 6.42 -14.59
CA GLU A 337 -3.63 7.64 -15.30
C GLU A 337 -4.79 8.20 -16.13
N MET A 338 -5.51 7.34 -16.87
CA MET A 338 -6.70 7.74 -17.62
C MET A 338 -7.74 8.43 -16.71
N HIS A 339 -7.94 7.92 -15.49
CA HIS A 339 -8.92 8.44 -14.56
C HIS A 339 -8.47 9.72 -13.87
N LEU A 340 -7.19 9.80 -13.50
CA LEU A 340 -6.61 11.04 -13.00
C LEU A 340 -6.71 12.14 -14.04
N ASP A 341 -6.51 11.83 -15.31
CA ASP A 341 -6.60 12.80 -16.41
C ASP A 341 -8.04 13.27 -16.63
N ALA A 342 -8.96 12.32 -16.80
CA ALA A 342 -10.37 12.59 -17.06
C ALA A 342 -11.07 13.33 -15.91
N LYS A 343 -10.68 13.06 -14.65
CA LYS A 343 -11.30 13.63 -13.45
C LYS A 343 -10.41 14.66 -12.74
N PHE A 344 -9.31 15.11 -13.34
CA PHE A 344 -8.29 15.96 -12.69
C PHE A 344 -8.89 17.15 -11.91
N VAL A 345 -9.84 17.86 -12.52
CA VAL A 345 -10.47 19.06 -11.94
C VAL A 345 -11.33 18.74 -10.70
N GLN A 346 -11.85 17.52 -10.60
CA GLN A 346 -12.71 17.05 -9.52
C GLN A 346 -11.92 16.61 -8.28
N PHE A 347 -10.63 16.30 -8.43
CA PHE A 347 -9.79 15.91 -7.30
C PHE A 347 -9.44 17.14 -6.44
N PRO A 348 -9.66 17.08 -5.11
CA PRO A 348 -9.07 18.02 -4.17
C PRO A 348 -7.53 18.02 -4.31
N PRO A 349 -6.85 19.18 -4.22
CA PRO A 349 -5.41 19.27 -4.43
C PRO A 349 -4.59 18.35 -3.52
N ASP A 350 -4.96 18.24 -2.24
CA ASP A 350 -4.31 17.39 -1.25
C ASP A 350 -4.41 15.89 -1.61
N ILE A 351 -5.57 15.45 -2.10
CA ILE A 351 -5.79 14.08 -2.58
C ILE A 351 -4.96 13.81 -3.84
N MET A 352 -4.96 14.74 -4.80
CA MET A 352 -4.18 14.60 -6.04
C MET A 352 -2.70 14.43 -5.72
N ILE A 353 -2.15 15.25 -4.83
CA ILE A 353 -0.73 15.16 -4.43
C ILE A 353 -0.44 13.84 -3.69
N ASP A 354 -1.34 13.39 -2.83
CA ASP A 354 -1.19 12.10 -2.14
C ASP A 354 -1.15 10.91 -3.10
N LEU A 355 -1.97 10.94 -4.17
CA LEU A 355 -1.97 9.91 -5.19
C LEU A 355 -0.67 9.92 -6.00
N LEU A 356 -0.17 11.08 -6.40
CA LEU A 356 1.10 11.18 -7.12
C LEU A 356 2.29 10.75 -6.26
N LEU A 357 2.31 11.15 -4.99
CA LEU A 357 3.32 10.67 -4.03
C LEU A 357 3.23 9.15 -3.84
N SER A 358 2.02 8.58 -3.85
CA SER A 358 1.85 7.13 -3.73
C SER A 358 2.48 6.37 -4.90
N CYS A 359 2.47 6.92 -6.12
CA CYS A 359 3.21 6.37 -7.26
C CYS A 359 4.72 6.41 -7.01
N VAL A 360 5.23 7.55 -6.53
CA VAL A 360 6.66 7.72 -6.23
C VAL A 360 7.11 6.78 -5.13
N TYR A 361 6.28 6.49 -4.12
CA TYR A 361 6.59 5.47 -3.12
C TYR A 361 6.92 4.10 -3.73
N LEU A 362 6.27 3.75 -4.85
CA LEU A 362 6.50 2.53 -5.64
C LEU A 362 7.60 2.66 -6.71
N GLY A 363 8.31 3.79 -6.77
CA GLY A 363 9.31 4.04 -7.82
C GLY A 363 8.70 4.29 -9.20
N ARG A 364 7.45 4.79 -9.26
CA ARG A 364 6.77 5.18 -10.50
C ARG A 364 6.56 6.69 -10.53
N TYR A 365 6.88 7.32 -11.66
CA TYR A 365 7.02 8.78 -11.72
C TYR A 365 5.97 9.39 -12.67
N PRO A 366 4.87 9.97 -12.14
CA PRO A 366 3.74 10.46 -12.95
C PRO A 366 4.05 11.84 -13.58
N LEU A 367 4.99 11.87 -14.52
CA LEU A 367 5.52 13.11 -15.11
C LEU A 367 4.51 13.88 -15.98
N ASN A 368 3.54 13.17 -16.54
CA ASN A 368 2.39 13.70 -17.28
C ASN A 368 1.53 14.67 -16.44
N PHE A 369 1.50 14.53 -15.11
CA PHE A 369 0.71 15.39 -14.23
C PHE A 369 1.48 16.59 -13.66
N VAL A 370 2.81 16.61 -13.78
CA VAL A 370 3.68 17.67 -13.23
C VAL A 370 3.21 19.05 -13.67
N LYS A 371 3.04 19.28 -14.98
CA LYS A 371 2.62 20.60 -15.51
C LYS A 371 1.22 21.01 -15.02
N LYS A 372 0.36 20.05 -14.67
CA LYS A 372 -0.99 20.33 -14.15
C LYS A 372 -0.96 20.71 -12.67
N VAL A 373 -0.03 20.14 -11.90
CA VAL A 373 0.05 20.31 -10.43
C VAL A 373 0.95 21.48 -10.02
N PHE A 374 1.94 21.83 -10.85
CA PHE A 374 2.81 23.00 -10.64
C PHE A 374 2.36 24.23 -11.47
N ASN A 375 1.06 24.38 -11.74
CA ASN A 375 0.52 25.56 -12.42
C ASN A 375 -0.14 26.55 -11.43
N PRO A 376 -0.26 27.84 -11.80
CA PRO A 376 -0.86 28.86 -10.93
C PRO A 376 -2.28 28.51 -10.47
N TYR A 377 -3.11 27.97 -11.36
CA TYR A 377 -4.50 27.62 -11.04
C TYR A 377 -4.61 26.52 -9.96
N PHE A 378 -3.70 25.55 -9.97
CA PHE A 378 -3.64 24.51 -8.95
C PHE A 378 -3.21 25.10 -7.61
N PHE A 379 -2.29 26.07 -7.58
CA PHE A 379 -1.91 26.76 -6.35
C PHE A 379 -3.05 27.61 -5.78
N ASP A 380 -3.84 28.27 -6.62
CA ASP A 380 -5.05 28.96 -6.18
C ASP A 380 -6.03 28.00 -5.52
N LYS A 381 -6.25 26.81 -6.12
CA LYS A 381 -7.04 25.74 -5.49
C LYS A 381 -6.43 25.24 -4.18
N VAL A 382 -5.10 25.17 -4.04
CA VAL A 382 -4.48 24.83 -2.76
C VAL A 382 -4.82 25.88 -1.70
N HIS A 383 -4.96 27.16 -2.06
CA HIS A 383 -5.30 28.25 -1.13
C HIS A 383 -6.77 28.29 -0.71
N THR A 384 -7.65 27.49 -1.34
CA THR A 384 -9.03 27.33 -0.87
C THR A 384 -9.17 26.29 0.25
N LEU A 385 -8.12 25.54 0.58
CA LEU A 385 -8.12 24.58 1.69
C LEU A 385 -8.04 25.28 3.05
N GLU A 386 -8.36 24.57 4.13
CA GLU A 386 -8.15 25.08 5.49
C GLU A 386 -6.66 25.39 5.75
N SER A 387 -6.36 26.38 6.60
CA SER A 387 -4.98 26.89 6.78
C SER A 387 -3.96 25.83 7.21
N SER A 388 -4.38 24.83 7.99
CA SER A 388 -3.55 23.66 8.35
C SER A 388 -3.22 22.80 7.14
N ASP A 389 -4.23 22.53 6.31
CA ASP A 389 -4.13 21.67 5.14
C ASP A 389 -3.31 22.33 4.03
N VAL A 390 -3.42 23.65 3.85
CA VAL A 390 -2.55 24.42 2.94
C VAL A 390 -1.08 24.17 3.23
N ARG A 391 -0.69 24.20 4.52
CA ARG A 391 0.71 24.00 4.95
C ARG A 391 1.18 22.57 4.69
N LEU A 392 0.35 21.60 5.02
CA LEU A 392 0.64 20.18 4.81
C LEU A 392 0.78 19.87 3.31
N THR A 393 -0.18 20.33 2.52
CA THR A 393 -0.23 20.15 1.07
C THR A 393 0.94 20.81 0.36
N ARG A 394 1.34 22.04 0.75
CA ARG A 394 2.58 22.68 0.26
C ARG A 394 3.84 21.89 0.60
N THR A 395 3.88 21.27 1.79
CA THR A 395 5.02 20.43 2.20
C THR A 395 5.09 19.17 1.33
N LYS A 396 3.95 18.51 1.10
CA LYS A 396 3.83 17.35 0.21
C LYS A 396 4.22 17.68 -1.23
N LEU A 397 3.84 18.85 -1.76
CA LEU A 397 4.30 19.32 -3.07
C LEU A 397 5.82 19.45 -3.16
N LYS A 398 6.46 20.00 -2.13
CA LYS A 398 7.93 20.08 -2.07
C LYS A 398 8.57 18.68 -1.99
N VAL A 399 7.95 17.75 -1.28
CA VAL A 399 8.39 16.35 -1.24
C VAL A 399 8.29 15.72 -2.64
N LEU A 400 7.18 15.94 -3.35
CA LEU A 400 6.98 15.44 -4.72
C LEU A 400 8.02 16.03 -5.68
N ASP A 401 8.20 17.35 -5.68
CA ASP A 401 9.21 18.06 -6.50
C ASP A 401 10.61 17.49 -6.25
N LYS A 402 11.00 17.37 -4.97
CA LYS A 402 12.30 16.84 -4.60
C LYS A 402 12.46 15.37 -4.97
N ALA A 403 11.42 14.57 -4.81
CA ALA A 403 11.44 13.15 -5.15
C ALA A 403 11.64 12.95 -6.65
N LEU A 404 10.87 13.68 -7.49
CA LEU A 404 11.02 13.63 -8.94
C LEU A 404 12.41 14.12 -9.38
N CYS A 405 12.98 15.15 -8.73
CA CYS A 405 14.36 15.57 -8.99
C CYS A 405 15.41 14.48 -8.71
N LEU A 406 15.15 13.58 -7.77
CA LEU A 406 16.08 12.52 -7.40
C LEU A 406 15.86 11.26 -8.23
N GLU A 407 14.61 10.87 -8.47
CA GLU A 407 14.27 9.56 -9.03
C GLU A 407 13.94 9.60 -10.54
N ALA A 408 13.67 10.77 -11.15
CA ALA A 408 13.24 10.89 -12.55
C ALA A 408 14.19 11.74 -13.43
N PRO A 409 14.99 11.13 -14.33
CA PRO A 409 15.95 11.84 -15.19
C PRO A 409 15.34 12.83 -16.20
N SER A 410 14.07 12.66 -16.58
CA SER A 410 13.32 13.59 -17.45
C SER A 410 12.78 14.81 -16.71
N TYR A 411 12.82 14.82 -15.38
CA TYR A 411 12.23 15.90 -14.59
C TYR A 411 13.21 17.07 -14.47
N ASN A 412 12.89 18.18 -15.12
CA ASN A 412 13.73 19.38 -15.18
C ASN A 412 13.53 20.33 -13.97
N GLY A 413 13.03 19.84 -12.83
CA GLY A 413 12.87 20.65 -11.61
C GLY A 413 14.19 21.17 -11.02
N PRO A 414 14.17 21.91 -9.89
CA PRO A 414 13.05 22.11 -8.98
C PRO A 414 12.04 23.14 -9.49
N MET A 415 10.75 22.82 -9.32
CA MET A 415 9.64 23.71 -9.69
C MET A 415 9.20 24.61 -8.51
N LEU A 416 9.66 24.30 -7.29
CA LEU A 416 9.40 25.10 -6.10
C LEU A 416 10.69 25.67 -5.48
N PRO A 417 10.64 26.86 -4.85
CA PRO A 417 11.78 27.41 -4.13
C PRO A 417 12.26 26.48 -3.02
N ARG A 418 13.58 26.41 -2.87
CA ARG A 418 14.23 25.62 -1.82
C ARG A 418 13.99 26.26 -0.46
N ASP A 419 13.85 25.43 0.58
CA ASP A 419 13.87 25.94 1.96
C ASP A 419 15.33 26.29 2.32
N HIS A 420 15.62 27.59 2.40
CA HIS A 420 16.97 28.11 2.71
C HIS A 420 17.23 28.27 4.22
N SER A 421 16.22 28.06 5.07
CA SER A 421 16.35 28.13 6.54
C SER A 421 15.83 26.87 7.21
N ALA A 422 16.61 26.35 8.17
CA ALA A 422 16.20 25.23 9.01
C ALA A 422 15.02 25.66 9.88
N LYS A 423 13.86 25.02 9.71
CA LYS A 423 12.70 25.21 10.61
C LYS A 423 12.82 24.23 11.78
N SER A 424 12.26 24.58 12.93
CA SER A 424 12.09 23.63 14.02
C SER A 424 11.05 22.59 13.60
N PHE A 425 11.44 21.31 13.56
CA PHE A 425 10.55 20.20 13.22
C PHE A 425 10.29 19.35 14.44
N TRP A 426 9.10 18.75 14.49
CA TRP A 426 8.79 17.72 15.48
C TRP A 426 9.76 16.54 15.30
N ARG A 427 10.30 16.04 16.41
CA ARG A 427 11.24 14.91 16.43
C ARG A 427 10.66 13.82 17.30
N ASP A 428 10.76 12.58 16.84
CA ASP A 428 10.33 11.46 17.65
C ASP A 428 11.28 11.26 18.84
N ALA A 429 10.76 11.50 20.04
CA ALA A 429 11.53 11.39 21.27
C ALA A 429 12.06 9.96 21.51
N ARG A 430 11.40 8.91 20.97
CA ARG A 430 11.86 7.52 21.05
C ARG A 430 13.14 7.32 20.25
N ILE A 431 13.16 7.80 19.01
CA ILE A 431 14.34 7.73 18.12
C ILE A 431 15.50 8.47 18.76
N MET A 432 15.27 9.69 19.26
CA MET A 432 16.32 10.49 19.92
C MET A 432 16.93 9.78 21.14
N ARG A 433 16.11 9.10 21.95
CA ARG A 433 16.61 8.29 23.07
C ARG A 433 17.46 7.12 22.59
N CYS A 434 17.07 6.44 21.51
CA CYS A 434 17.86 5.36 20.93
C CYS A 434 19.19 5.85 20.36
N VAL A 435 19.23 6.97 19.64
CA VAL A 435 20.47 7.58 19.14
C VAL A 435 21.43 7.88 20.30
N ASN A 436 20.92 8.49 21.38
CA ASN A 436 21.73 8.77 22.57
C ASN A 436 22.24 7.48 23.25
N MET A 437 21.40 6.44 23.31
CA MET A 437 21.74 5.14 23.89
C MET A 437 22.87 4.45 23.13
N ILE A 438 22.85 4.48 21.80
CA ILE A 438 23.87 3.81 20.96
C ILE A 438 25.11 4.67 20.71
N ARG A 439 25.12 5.94 21.16
CA ARG A 439 26.19 6.89 20.82
C ARG A 439 27.58 6.41 21.21
N ALA A 440 27.75 5.89 22.44
CA ALA A 440 29.04 5.37 22.89
C ALA A 440 29.53 4.19 22.04
N LEU A 441 28.63 3.28 21.67
CA LEU A 441 28.95 2.16 20.78
C LEU A 441 29.29 2.62 19.36
N LEU A 442 28.58 3.62 18.84
CA LEU A 442 28.93 4.22 17.55
C LEU A 442 30.33 4.83 17.60
N VAL A 443 30.70 5.54 18.67
CA VAL A 443 32.06 6.08 18.86
C VAL A 443 33.09 4.96 18.83
N GLU A 444 32.82 3.83 19.48
CA GLU A 444 33.68 2.66 19.48
C GLU A 444 33.83 2.03 18.08
N ILE A 445 32.73 1.89 17.34
CA ILE A 445 32.72 1.31 15.98
C ILE A 445 33.47 2.22 14.99
N VAL A 446 33.25 3.53 15.06
CA VAL A 446 33.79 4.49 14.07
C VAL A 446 35.14 5.09 14.50
N GLY A 447 35.55 4.84 15.74
CA GLY A 447 36.82 5.24 16.36
C GLY A 447 36.86 6.66 16.96
N THR A 448 35.90 7.54 16.64
CA THR A 448 35.88 8.91 17.17
C THR A 448 34.50 9.56 17.10
N GLU A 449 34.18 10.41 18.06
CA GLU A 449 32.92 11.14 18.12
C GLU A 449 32.79 12.21 17.02
N GLU A 450 33.91 12.74 16.51
CA GLU A 450 33.92 13.79 15.49
C GLU A 450 33.30 13.37 14.14
N ARG A 451 33.16 12.06 13.93
CA ARG A 451 32.55 11.47 12.73
C ARG A 451 31.04 11.35 12.82
N ILE A 452 30.46 11.59 13.99
CA ILE A 452 29.05 11.31 14.29
C ILE A 452 28.29 12.62 14.39
N THR A 453 27.31 12.82 13.50
CA THR A 453 26.38 13.95 13.57
C THR A 453 24.96 13.43 13.86
N PRO A 454 24.44 13.58 15.09
CA PRO A 454 23.08 13.18 15.39
C PRO A 454 22.05 14.17 14.82
N SER A 455 20.89 13.66 14.43
CA SER A 455 19.71 14.45 14.03
C SER A 455 20.02 15.51 12.97
N ALA A 456 20.52 15.05 11.82
CA ALA A 456 20.90 15.91 10.72
C ALA A 456 19.69 16.21 9.81
N VAL A 457 19.55 17.47 9.43
CA VAL A 457 18.60 17.91 8.40
C VAL A 457 19.39 18.13 7.12
N LEU A 458 18.93 17.55 6.01
CA LEU A 458 19.60 17.73 4.74
C LEU A 458 19.38 19.13 4.17
N PRO A 459 20.45 19.87 3.80
CA PRO A 459 20.29 21.16 3.14
C PRO A 459 19.62 20.96 1.77
N ASN A 460 18.77 21.91 1.37
CA ASN A 460 18.00 21.86 0.11
C ASN A 460 16.97 20.72 0.01
N PHE A 461 16.60 20.09 1.12
CA PHE A 461 15.48 19.15 1.20
C PHE A 461 14.25 19.81 1.84
N PRO A 462 13.04 19.34 1.49
CA PRO A 462 11.81 19.80 2.14
C PRO A 462 11.87 19.57 3.64
N GLY A 463 11.39 20.56 4.39
CA GLY A 463 11.28 20.49 5.85
C GLY A 463 10.21 19.52 6.33
N THR A 464 10.51 18.22 6.33
CA THR A 464 9.61 17.15 6.77
C THR A 464 10.38 16.09 7.55
N GLU A 465 9.69 15.38 8.45
CA GLU A 465 10.23 14.24 9.20
C GLU A 465 10.83 13.16 8.30
N LEU A 466 10.35 13.08 7.05
CA LEU A 466 10.79 12.11 6.06
C LEU A 466 12.26 12.28 5.64
N TYR A 467 12.82 13.49 5.73
CA TYR A 467 14.20 13.78 5.30
C TYR A 467 15.14 14.13 6.46
N ILE A 468 14.69 13.95 7.69
CA ILE A 468 15.58 13.96 8.84
C ILE A 468 16.45 12.69 8.73
N ILE A 469 17.73 12.77 9.08
CA ILE A 469 18.58 11.59 9.25
C ILE A 469 18.87 11.47 10.73
N ASP A 470 18.60 10.30 11.32
CA ASP A 470 18.67 10.13 12.78
C ASP A 470 20.11 10.23 13.27
N CYS A 471 21.06 9.71 12.49
CA CYS A 471 22.48 9.93 12.67
C CYS A 471 23.26 9.82 11.35
N ILE A 472 24.16 10.77 11.08
CA ILE A 472 25.14 10.69 9.98
C ILE A 472 26.46 10.22 10.56
N ILE A 473 27.12 9.30 9.86
CA ILE A 473 28.51 8.88 10.15
C ILE A 473 29.35 9.20 8.93
N ASP A 474 30.40 10.02 9.10
CA ASP A 474 31.36 10.35 8.05
C ASP A 474 32.69 9.63 8.28
N MET A 475 33.03 8.66 7.44
CA MET A 475 34.27 7.90 7.59
C MET A 475 35.51 8.67 7.13
N ALA A 476 35.36 9.81 6.44
CA ALA A 476 36.46 10.58 5.85
C ALA A 476 37.00 11.72 6.75
N GLY A 477 36.29 12.12 7.81
CA GLY A 477 36.73 13.17 8.75
C GLY A 477 35.67 14.24 9.05
N LYS A 478 36.03 15.29 9.82
CA LYS A 478 35.11 16.31 10.39
C LYS A 478 34.15 16.90 9.34
N LEU A 479 32.85 16.78 9.62
CA LEU A 479 31.77 17.36 8.83
C LEU A 479 31.79 18.90 8.90
N SER A 480 32.16 19.56 7.81
CA SER A 480 31.85 20.98 7.60
C SER A 480 30.50 21.11 6.88
N PHE A 481 29.49 21.66 7.56
CA PHE A 481 28.17 21.93 6.98
C PHE A 481 28.23 22.99 5.87
N GLN A 482 29.26 23.85 5.85
CA GLN A 482 29.46 24.87 4.81
C GLN A 482 29.97 24.27 3.49
N SER A 483 30.51 23.05 3.51
CA SER A 483 31.07 22.36 2.35
C SER A 483 30.53 20.93 2.21
N PHE A 484 29.23 20.73 2.44
CA PHE A 484 28.61 19.40 2.30
C PHE A 484 28.71 18.92 0.85
N LYS A 485 29.75 18.12 0.57
CA LYS A 485 29.91 17.38 -0.68
C LYS A 485 29.27 16.02 -0.52
N TRP A 486 28.43 15.66 -1.49
CA TRP A 486 27.88 14.31 -1.62
C TRP A 486 29.04 13.34 -1.88
N SER A 487 29.17 12.31 -1.06
CA SER A 487 30.31 11.37 -1.12
C SER A 487 29.89 9.99 -0.63
N ASN A 488 30.34 8.94 -1.32
CA ASN A 488 30.04 7.54 -1.03
C ASN A 488 30.61 7.01 0.32
N ASN A 489 31.29 7.85 1.09
CA ASN A 489 31.94 7.50 2.37
C ASN A 489 31.09 7.85 3.60
N LYS A 490 29.85 8.31 3.41
CA LYS A 490 28.94 8.70 4.50
C LYS A 490 27.86 7.64 4.69
N TYR A 491 27.59 7.28 5.94
CA TYR A 491 26.45 6.45 6.31
C TYR A 491 25.31 7.33 6.82
N ALA A 492 24.09 7.00 6.41
CA ALA A 492 22.86 7.56 6.96
C ALA A 492 22.18 6.48 7.80
N LEU A 493 22.25 6.60 9.12
CA LEU A 493 21.62 5.68 10.05
C LEU A 493 20.20 6.15 10.34
N LEU A 494 19.25 5.25 10.10
CA LEU A 494 17.82 5.43 10.31
C LEU A 494 17.33 4.44 11.36
N ILE A 495 16.58 4.91 12.36
CA ILE A 495 15.94 4.08 13.37
C ILE A 495 14.45 3.99 13.04
N HIS A 496 13.99 2.76 12.80
CA HIS A 496 12.61 2.50 12.41
C HIS A 496 11.80 1.97 13.60
N PRO A 497 10.88 2.77 14.19
CA PRO A 497 9.86 2.27 15.11
C PRO A 497 8.85 1.35 14.41
N PRO A 498 8.02 0.60 15.17
CA PRO A 498 7.13 -0.42 14.61
C PRO A 498 6.19 0.09 13.52
N GLU A 499 5.70 1.33 13.62
CA GLU A 499 4.84 2.00 12.64
C GLU A 499 5.48 2.25 11.27
N HIS A 500 6.82 2.20 11.17
CA HIS A 500 7.52 2.29 9.89
C HIS A 500 7.48 0.99 9.09
N TYR A 501 7.06 -0.11 9.72
CA TYR A 501 6.94 -1.42 9.09
C TYR A 501 5.49 -1.80 8.83
N ILE A 502 5.29 -2.66 7.85
CA ILE A 502 4.07 -3.43 7.67
C ILE A 502 3.87 -4.33 8.89
N LEU A 503 2.62 -4.50 9.32
CA LEU A 503 2.31 -5.25 10.53
C LEU A 503 2.80 -6.70 10.40
N ASN A 504 3.64 -7.14 11.34
CA ASN A 504 4.26 -8.48 11.39
C ASN A 504 5.17 -8.83 10.21
N GLU A 505 5.65 -7.85 9.44
CA GLU A 505 6.54 -8.07 8.31
C GLU A 505 7.77 -7.15 8.39
N ASP A 506 8.91 -7.61 7.87
CA ASP A 506 10.15 -6.81 7.80
C ASP A 506 10.19 -5.92 6.54
N ILE A 507 9.05 -5.33 6.20
CA ILE A 507 8.88 -4.50 5.01
C ILE A 507 8.53 -3.09 5.45
N LEU A 508 9.29 -2.11 4.97
CA LEU A 508 9.00 -0.69 5.24
C LEU A 508 7.76 -0.24 4.47
N VAL A 509 6.97 0.63 5.12
CA VAL A 509 5.88 1.37 4.46
C VAL A 509 6.44 2.28 3.36
N GLY A 510 5.62 2.60 2.36
CA GLY A 510 6.05 3.32 1.15
C GLY A 510 6.88 4.58 1.38
N PRO A 511 6.44 5.51 2.26
CA PRO A 511 7.22 6.69 2.60
C PRO A 511 8.62 6.36 3.11
N GLN A 512 8.77 5.37 3.99
CA GLN A 512 10.06 5.01 4.59
C GLN A 512 10.96 4.26 3.59
N ALA A 513 10.36 3.44 2.72
CA ALA A 513 11.08 2.83 1.60
C ALA A 513 11.63 3.90 0.64
N MET A 514 10.81 4.90 0.27
CA MET A 514 11.23 6.04 -0.53
C MET A 514 12.33 6.86 0.15
N ARG A 515 12.21 7.15 1.46
CA ARG A 515 13.26 7.83 2.25
C ARG A 515 14.60 7.10 2.12
N LYS A 516 14.61 5.78 2.28
CA LYS A 516 15.82 4.96 2.13
C LYS A 516 16.42 5.09 0.71
N ARG A 517 15.60 5.00 -0.34
CA ARG A 517 16.07 5.16 -1.73
C ARG A 517 16.63 6.56 -1.99
N HIS A 518 15.95 7.62 -1.57
CA HIS A 518 16.40 8.99 -1.78
C HIS A 518 17.73 9.29 -1.12
N LEU A 519 17.95 8.78 0.11
CA LEU A 519 19.24 8.91 0.79
C LEU A 519 20.34 8.13 0.06
N ALA A 520 20.03 6.95 -0.48
CA ALA A 520 20.98 6.19 -1.30
C ALA A 520 21.34 6.91 -2.60
N LEU A 521 20.36 7.51 -3.30
CA LEU A 521 20.58 8.32 -4.51
C LEU A 521 21.41 9.59 -4.24
N CYS A 522 21.40 10.04 -2.99
CA CYS A 522 22.27 11.11 -2.52
C CYS A 522 23.71 10.64 -2.21
N GLY A 523 24.03 9.36 -2.39
CA GLY A 523 25.35 8.79 -2.13
C GLY A 523 25.58 8.34 -0.67
N PHE A 524 24.54 8.26 0.15
CA PHE A 524 24.68 7.67 1.50
C PHE A 524 24.61 6.14 1.46
N LYS A 525 25.44 5.50 2.29
CA LYS A 525 25.24 4.11 2.70
C LYS A 525 24.16 4.07 3.79
N VAL A 526 22.94 3.68 3.43
CA VAL A 526 21.79 3.78 4.35
C VAL A 526 21.70 2.55 5.24
N VAL A 527 21.76 2.77 6.56
CA VAL A 527 21.70 1.74 7.61
C VAL A 527 20.34 1.81 8.29
N SER A 528 19.61 0.70 8.32
CA SER A 528 18.24 0.65 8.87
C SER A 528 18.22 -0.16 10.18
N LEU A 529 18.15 0.52 11.32
CA LEU A 529 18.10 -0.13 12.63
C LEU A 529 16.66 -0.29 13.15
N ARG A 530 16.32 -1.48 13.63
CA ARG A 530 15.01 -1.75 14.24
C ARG A 530 14.94 -1.27 15.67
N TYR A 531 14.00 -0.36 15.96
CA TYR A 531 13.79 0.18 17.31
C TYR A 531 13.62 -0.91 18.39
N GLU A 532 12.80 -1.93 18.13
CA GLU A 532 12.56 -3.02 19.08
C GLU A 532 13.82 -3.86 19.35
N THR A 533 14.65 -4.06 18.32
CA THR A 533 15.93 -4.78 18.45
C THR A 533 16.91 -3.98 19.30
N LEU A 534 16.98 -2.67 19.10
CA LEU A 534 17.79 -1.77 19.94
C LEU A 534 17.34 -1.83 21.41
N LEU A 535 16.04 -1.78 21.67
CA LEU A 535 15.51 -1.83 23.03
C LEU A 535 15.71 -3.19 23.71
N LYS A 536 15.50 -4.29 22.98
CA LYS A 536 15.67 -5.66 23.49
C LYS A 536 17.11 -5.92 23.92
N ASN A 537 18.07 -5.38 23.17
CA ASN A 537 19.50 -5.59 23.40
C ASN A 537 20.17 -4.46 24.21
N ARG A 538 19.40 -3.50 24.74
CA ARG A 538 19.96 -2.33 25.48
C ARG A 538 20.85 -2.69 26.67
N MET A 539 20.61 -3.86 27.28
CA MET A 539 21.36 -4.36 28.44
C MET A 539 22.60 -5.18 28.04
N TYR A 540 22.80 -5.43 26.74
CA TYR A 540 23.85 -6.30 26.21
C TYR A 540 24.67 -5.54 25.14
N PRO A 541 25.65 -4.71 25.57
CA PRO A 541 26.39 -3.82 24.68
C PRO A 541 27.08 -4.54 23.50
N ASP A 542 27.69 -5.71 23.74
CA ASP A 542 28.38 -6.47 22.69
C ASP A 542 27.43 -6.97 21.58
N LEU A 543 26.25 -7.48 21.97
CA LEU A 543 25.23 -7.92 21.01
C LEU A 543 24.71 -6.73 20.20
N LEU A 544 24.54 -5.58 20.85
CA LEU A 544 24.08 -4.36 20.21
C LEU A 544 25.12 -3.79 19.24
N LYS A 545 26.40 -3.82 19.63
CA LYS A 545 27.53 -3.45 18.76
C LYS A 545 27.59 -4.35 17.53
N ASN A 546 27.55 -5.67 17.71
CA ASN A 546 27.57 -6.64 16.62
C ASN A 546 26.38 -6.44 15.66
N TYR A 547 25.19 -6.13 16.19
CA TYR A 547 24.03 -5.80 15.38
C TYR A 547 24.26 -4.55 14.51
N ILE A 548 24.76 -3.46 15.10
CA ILE A 548 25.03 -2.22 14.36
C ILE A 548 26.11 -2.44 13.29
N GLU A 549 27.21 -3.10 13.63
CA GLU A 549 28.28 -3.42 12.68
C GLU A 549 27.80 -4.29 11.52
N LYS A 550 26.96 -5.29 11.80
CA LYS A 550 26.34 -6.13 10.78
C LYS A 550 25.52 -5.29 9.80
N GLU A 551 24.62 -4.45 10.31
CA GLU A 551 23.76 -3.59 9.47
C GLU A 551 24.58 -2.56 8.67
N MET A 552 25.67 -2.05 9.25
CA MET A 552 26.62 -1.17 8.54
C MET A 552 27.37 -1.90 7.42
N LYS A 553 27.74 -3.18 7.61
CA LYS A 553 28.36 -4.02 6.56
C LYS A 553 27.36 -4.35 5.46
N GLU A 554 26.14 -4.79 5.82
CA GLU A 554 25.07 -5.13 4.88
C GLU A 554 24.72 -3.99 3.92
N ALA A 555 24.83 -2.74 4.35
CA ALA A 555 24.68 -1.55 3.49
C ALA A 555 25.69 -1.47 2.32
N THR A 556 26.70 -2.34 2.27
CA THR A 556 27.74 -2.39 1.22
C THR A 556 27.87 -3.75 0.51
N LEU A 557 27.16 -4.78 0.99
CA LEU A 557 27.28 -6.16 0.51
C LEU A 557 26.57 -6.32 -0.83
N ARG A 558 27.32 -6.19 -1.93
CA ARG A 558 27.15 -6.82 -3.27
C ARG A 558 27.82 -6.02 -4.38
N VAL A 559 28.08 -4.74 -4.16
CA VAL A 559 28.62 -3.82 -5.18
C VAL A 559 30.14 -3.89 -5.30
N THR A 560 30.83 -4.15 -4.19
CA THR A 560 32.31 -4.26 -4.16
C THR A 560 32.70 -5.68 -3.76
N LYS A 561 33.56 -6.32 -4.56
CA LYS A 561 34.02 -7.69 -4.32
C LYS A 561 35.30 -7.69 -3.49
N THR A 562 35.38 -8.62 -2.54
CA THR A 562 36.63 -8.95 -1.84
C THR A 562 37.58 -9.68 -2.79
N LYS A 563 38.87 -9.76 -2.42
CA LYS A 563 39.87 -10.51 -3.20
C LYS A 563 39.46 -11.98 -3.39
N ALA A 564 38.92 -12.62 -2.36
CA ALA A 564 38.47 -14.01 -2.43
C ALA A 564 37.27 -14.18 -3.38
N GLU A 565 36.28 -13.27 -3.32
CA GLU A 565 35.14 -13.27 -4.26
C GLU A 565 35.60 -13.12 -5.72
N LEU A 566 36.59 -12.25 -5.97
CA LEU A 566 37.17 -12.07 -7.31
C LEU A 566 37.87 -13.34 -7.81
N GLU A 567 38.55 -14.08 -6.95
CA GLU A 567 39.18 -15.35 -7.34
C GLU A 567 38.15 -16.42 -7.72
N VAL A 568 37.01 -16.46 -7.03
CA VAL A 568 35.92 -17.39 -7.35
C VAL A 568 35.20 -16.98 -8.64
N LEU A 569 34.98 -15.67 -8.86
CA LEU A 569 34.44 -15.14 -10.13
C LEU A 569 35.37 -15.42 -11.32
N ARG A 570 36.68 -15.18 -11.17
CA ARG A 570 37.68 -15.54 -12.21
C ARG A 570 37.65 -17.02 -12.53
N PHE A 571 37.52 -17.87 -11.52
CA PHE A 571 37.42 -19.31 -11.73
C PHE A 571 36.15 -19.68 -12.50
N ALA A 572 34.98 -19.15 -12.12
CA ALA A 572 33.73 -19.38 -12.85
C ALA A 572 33.84 -18.93 -14.32
N ALA A 573 34.37 -17.73 -14.57
CA ALA A 573 34.61 -17.21 -15.92
C ALA A 573 35.59 -18.07 -16.72
N THR A 574 36.70 -18.52 -16.11
CA THR A 574 37.70 -19.38 -16.76
C THR A 574 37.11 -20.75 -17.14
N VAL A 575 36.28 -21.34 -16.29
CA VAL A 575 35.59 -22.60 -16.58
C VAL A 575 34.62 -22.42 -17.75
N SER A 576 33.82 -21.35 -17.73
CA SER A 576 32.89 -21.02 -18.82
C SER A 576 33.61 -20.76 -20.14
N ALA A 577 34.74 -20.05 -20.10
CA ALA A 577 35.62 -19.83 -21.24
C ALA A 577 36.11 -21.15 -21.85
N ALA A 578 36.63 -22.05 -21.02
CA ALA A 578 37.10 -23.36 -21.45
C ALA A 578 35.95 -24.21 -22.04
N ALA A 579 34.75 -24.14 -21.45
CA ALA A 579 33.57 -24.83 -21.94
C ALA A 579 33.10 -24.29 -23.30
N HIS A 580 33.11 -22.97 -23.52
CA HIS A 580 32.84 -22.36 -24.82
C HIS A 580 33.86 -22.82 -25.88
N ARG A 581 35.15 -22.87 -25.54
CA ARG A 581 36.18 -23.40 -26.45
C ARG A 581 35.96 -24.87 -26.79
N ALA A 582 35.54 -25.68 -25.82
CA ALA A 582 35.21 -27.08 -26.06
C ALA A 582 34.02 -27.24 -27.02
N VAL A 583 33.02 -26.35 -26.93
CA VAL A 583 31.91 -26.29 -27.90
C VAL A 583 32.41 -25.89 -29.28
N MET A 584 33.19 -24.81 -29.41
CA MET A 584 33.73 -24.31 -30.69
C MET A 584 34.58 -25.37 -31.41
N ARG A 585 35.36 -26.18 -30.69
CA ARG A 585 36.14 -27.27 -31.30
C ARG A 585 35.27 -28.41 -31.83
N LYS A 586 34.13 -28.69 -31.19
CA LYS A 586 33.28 -29.85 -31.46
C LYS A 586 32.12 -29.57 -32.41
N ILE A 587 31.63 -28.33 -32.49
CA ILE A 587 30.48 -27.98 -33.33
C ILE A 587 30.74 -28.33 -34.80
N ARG A 588 29.78 -28.97 -35.45
CA ARG A 588 29.77 -29.21 -36.89
C ARG A 588 28.35 -29.00 -37.41
N PRO A 589 28.18 -28.60 -38.70
CA PRO A 589 26.88 -28.64 -39.35
C PRO A 589 26.21 -30.01 -39.19
N GLY A 590 24.90 -30.02 -38.93
CA GLY A 590 24.12 -31.22 -38.67
C GLY A 590 23.95 -31.56 -37.18
N MET A 591 24.70 -30.93 -36.28
CA MET A 591 24.48 -31.07 -34.83
C MET A 591 23.22 -30.31 -34.37
N LYS A 592 22.66 -30.75 -33.25
CA LYS A 592 21.55 -30.07 -32.56
C LYS A 592 22.09 -29.05 -31.56
N GLU A 593 21.40 -27.93 -31.41
CA GLU A 593 21.75 -26.89 -30.43
C GLU A 593 21.88 -27.47 -29.00
N TYR A 594 20.96 -28.34 -28.56
CA TYR A 594 21.03 -28.99 -27.24
C TYR A 594 22.23 -29.93 -27.09
N GLN A 595 22.79 -30.47 -28.17
CA GLN A 595 24.01 -31.30 -28.08
C GLN A 595 25.22 -30.42 -27.73
N LEU A 596 25.23 -29.20 -28.23
CA LEU A 596 26.26 -28.21 -27.95
C LEU A 596 26.08 -27.64 -26.53
N GLU A 597 24.83 -27.40 -26.11
CA GLU A 597 24.50 -27.11 -24.72
C GLU A 597 25.01 -28.20 -23.76
N ALA A 598 24.80 -29.47 -24.11
CA ALA A 598 25.26 -30.60 -23.31
C ALA A 598 26.80 -30.68 -23.24
N ILE A 599 27.51 -30.31 -24.31
CA ILE A 599 28.99 -30.22 -24.31
C ILE A 599 29.46 -29.14 -23.34
N PHE A 600 28.82 -27.97 -23.34
CA PHE A 600 29.14 -26.89 -22.41
C PHE A 600 28.92 -27.34 -20.96
N GLN A 601 27.72 -27.85 -20.64
CA GLN A 601 27.37 -28.31 -19.30
C GLN A 601 28.29 -29.43 -18.81
N HIS A 602 28.62 -30.37 -19.69
CA HIS A 602 29.57 -31.44 -19.39
C HIS A 602 30.94 -30.87 -19.04
N HIS A 603 31.48 -29.97 -19.86
CA HIS A 603 32.81 -29.42 -19.62
C HIS A 603 32.86 -28.59 -18.33
N SER A 604 31.86 -27.73 -18.10
CA SER A 604 31.73 -26.91 -16.91
C SER A 604 31.68 -27.74 -15.62
N TYR A 605 30.94 -28.85 -15.64
CA TYR A 605 30.83 -29.70 -14.45
C TYR A 605 32.01 -30.66 -14.29
N TYR A 606 32.40 -31.35 -15.37
CA TYR A 606 33.42 -32.40 -15.32
C TYR A 606 34.82 -31.84 -15.00
N HIS A 607 35.21 -30.71 -15.61
CA HIS A 607 36.53 -30.11 -15.39
C HIS A 607 36.50 -29.00 -14.35
N GLY A 608 35.41 -28.23 -14.26
CA GLY A 608 35.29 -27.07 -13.37
C GLY A 608 34.56 -27.33 -12.05
N GLY A 609 33.88 -28.47 -11.89
CA GLY A 609 33.03 -28.74 -10.72
C GLY A 609 31.78 -27.86 -10.63
N CYS A 610 31.46 -27.10 -11.67
CA CYS A 610 30.28 -26.22 -11.73
C CYS A 610 29.02 -27.05 -12.00
N ARG A 611 28.38 -27.51 -10.93
CA ARG A 611 27.18 -28.36 -11.00
C ARG A 611 25.97 -27.66 -11.62
N HIS A 612 25.84 -26.35 -11.41
CA HIS A 612 24.75 -25.54 -11.94
C HIS A 612 25.28 -24.55 -12.99
N GLN A 613 24.36 -24.07 -13.83
CA GLN A 613 24.61 -22.98 -14.77
C GLN A 613 24.03 -21.69 -14.19
N ALA A 614 24.60 -20.55 -14.55
CA ALA A 614 24.19 -19.23 -14.08
C ALA A 614 22.75 -18.88 -14.48
N TYR A 615 22.30 -19.38 -15.63
CA TYR A 615 20.96 -19.17 -16.20
C TYR A 615 20.65 -20.28 -17.22
N THR A 616 19.44 -20.26 -17.79
CA THR A 616 19.08 -21.16 -18.89
C THR A 616 19.92 -20.83 -20.11
N ASN A 617 20.73 -21.79 -20.54
CA ASN A 617 21.64 -21.64 -21.68
C ASN A 617 20.89 -21.30 -22.98
N ILE A 618 21.35 -20.26 -23.67
CA ILE A 618 20.85 -19.87 -24.98
C ILE A 618 21.81 -20.43 -26.03
N CYS A 619 21.33 -21.35 -26.87
CA CYS A 619 22.11 -21.93 -27.97
C CYS A 619 21.37 -21.68 -29.28
N GLY A 620 21.51 -20.49 -29.85
CA GLY A 620 20.82 -20.11 -31.08
C GLY A 620 21.68 -20.28 -32.33
N SER A 621 21.14 -20.89 -33.38
CA SER A 621 21.73 -20.96 -34.72
C SER A 621 20.85 -20.27 -35.75
N GLY A 622 21.46 -19.62 -36.74
CA GLY A 622 20.74 -18.88 -37.78
C GLY A 622 19.80 -17.84 -37.17
N CYS A 623 18.53 -17.81 -37.60
CA CYS A 623 17.54 -16.85 -37.10
C CYS A 623 17.30 -16.92 -35.57
N ASN A 624 17.51 -18.07 -34.91
CA ASN A 624 17.38 -18.18 -33.46
C ASN A 624 18.46 -17.40 -32.71
N ALA A 625 19.62 -17.15 -33.33
CA ALA A 625 20.66 -16.31 -32.76
C ALA A 625 20.21 -14.85 -32.55
N ALA A 626 19.11 -14.40 -33.19
CA ALA A 626 18.54 -13.07 -32.97
C ALA A 626 17.47 -13.01 -31.88
N VAL A 627 17.13 -14.13 -31.25
CA VAL A 627 16.01 -14.23 -30.29
C VAL A 627 16.53 -14.12 -28.85
N LEU A 628 16.10 -13.09 -28.14
CA LEU A 628 16.43 -12.91 -26.71
C LEU A 628 15.77 -14.01 -25.86
N HIS A 629 16.50 -14.54 -24.88
CA HIS A 629 16.05 -15.59 -23.97
C HIS A 629 15.56 -16.89 -24.66
N TYR A 630 16.15 -17.23 -25.82
CA TYR A 630 15.91 -18.51 -26.49
C TYR A 630 16.40 -19.71 -25.64
N GLY A 631 15.88 -20.92 -25.88
CA GLY A 631 16.26 -22.14 -25.14
C GLY A 631 15.38 -22.49 -23.93
N HIS A 632 14.35 -21.69 -23.64
CA HIS A 632 13.38 -21.97 -22.58
C HIS A 632 12.42 -23.13 -22.94
N ALA A 633 11.66 -23.63 -21.96
CA ALA A 633 10.78 -24.80 -22.12
C ALA A 633 9.73 -24.69 -23.24
N GLY A 634 9.36 -23.48 -23.67
CA GLY A 634 8.41 -23.24 -24.76
C GLY A 634 9.07 -23.10 -26.14
N ALA A 635 10.39 -22.94 -26.18
CA ALA A 635 11.20 -22.87 -27.40
C ALA A 635 12.59 -23.47 -27.10
N PRO A 636 12.68 -24.80 -26.90
CA PRO A 636 13.93 -25.46 -26.51
C PRO A 636 14.99 -25.35 -27.61
N ASN A 637 16.26 -25.52 -27.22
CA ASN A 637 17.46 -25.55 -28.09
C ASN A 637 17.45 -26.79 -29.02
N ALA A 638 16.43 -26.94 -29.87
CA ALA A 638 16.14 -28.17 -30.62
C ALA A 638 16.46 -28.08 -32.12
N ARG A 639 16.89 -26.91 -32.61
CA ARG A 639 17.17 -26.71 -34.04
C ARG A 639 18.44 -27.47 -34.43
N THR A 640 18.46 -27.91 -35.68
CA THR A 640 19.69 -28.43 -36.30
C THR A 640 20.48 -27.26 -36.83
N VAL A 641 21.76 -27.18 -36.45
CA VAL A 641 22.71 -26.19 -36.97
C VAL A 641 23.03 -26.54 -38.42
N SER A 642 22.87 -25.58 -39.33
CA SER A 642 23.14 -25.77 -40.76
C SER A 642 24.49 -25.18 -41.17
N ASP A 643 25.03 -25.66 -42.29
CA ASP A 643 26.29 -25.14 -42.83
C ASP A 643 26.13 -23.67 -43.26
N GLY A 644 27.18 -22.87 -43.03
CA GLY A 644 27.21 -21.44 -43.33
C GLY A 644 26.42 -20.54 -42.37
N GLU A 645 25.78 -21.06 -41.33
CA GLU A 645 25.04 -20.25 -40.35
C GLU A 645 25.93 -19.63 -39.27
N ILE A 646 25.47 -18.53 -38.68
CA ILE A 646 26.06 -17.99 -37.45
C ILE A 646 25.42 -18.66 -36.23
N CYS A 647 26.23 -18.96 -35.23
CA CYS A 647 25.78 -19.43 -33.92
C CYS A 647 25.99 -18.31 -32.90
N LEU A 648 25.04 -18.14 -31.97
CA LEU A 648 25.14 -17.27 -30.80
C LEU A 648 24.80 -18.07 -29.55
N PHE A 649 25.80 -18.19 -28.69
CA PHE A 649 25.84 -19.11 -27.58
C PHE A 649 26.11 -18.30 -26.33
N ASP A 650 25.09 -18.14 -25.50
CA ASP A 650 25.12 -17.39 -24.26
C ASP A 650 24.89 -18.34 -23.10
N MET A 651 25.99 -18.62 -22.42
CA MET A 651 26.09 -19.67 -21.42
C MET A 651 27.17 -19.34 -20.40
N GLY A 652 26.86 -19.58 -19.14
CA GLY A 652 27.75 -19.31 -18.01
C GLY A 652 27.64 -20.36 -16.92
N ALA A 653 28.77 -20.79 -16.38
CA ALA A 653 28.86 -21.70 -15.26
C ALA A 653 28.60 -20.99 -13.93
N GLU A 654 28.09 -21.73 -12.94
CA GLU A 654 27.96 -21.28 -11.56
C GLU A 654 28.88 -22.12 -10.64
N TYR A 655 29.67 -21.43 -9.83
CA TYR A 655 30.51 -22.04 -8.80
C TYR A 655 30.29 -21.37 -7.44
N TYR A 656 29.78 -22.11 -6.44
CA TYR A 656 29.44 -21.58 -5.10
C TYR A 656 28.56 -20.31 -5.13
N CYS A 657 27.55 -20.27 -6.01
CA CYS A 657 26.67 -19.12 -6.24
C CYS A 657 27.35 -17.86 -6.81
N TYR A 658 28.59 -17.97 -7.29
CA TYR A 658 29.23 -16.99 -8.16
C TYR A 658 29.08 -17.44 -9.60
N THR A 659 28.58 -16.54 -10.43
CA THR A 659 28.20 -16.81 -11.82
C THR A 659 29.14 -16.08 -12.77
N SER A 660 29.31 -16.63 -13.96
CA SER A 660 29.81 -15.90 -15.14
C SER A 660 28.69 -15.69 -16.15
N ASP A 661 28.82 -14.69 -17.01
CA ASP A 661 27.91 -14.44 -18.13
C ASP A 661 28.74 -14.17 -19.39
N ILE A 662 28.71 -15.12 -20.33
CA ILE A 662 29.58 -15.10 -21.51
C ILE A 662 28.77 -15.47 -22.75
N THR A 663 28.65 -14.50 -23.66
CA THR A 663 28.13 -14.74 -25.00
C THR A 663 29.24 -14.83 -26.03
N CYS A 664 29.23 -15.89 -26.84
CA CYS A 664 30.10 -16.04 -28.01
C CYS A 664 29.26 -16.15 -29.29
N SER A 665 29.74 -15.52 -30.37
CA SER A 665 29.23 -15.74 -31.73
C SER A 665 30.32 -16.30 -32.64
N PHE A 666 30.02 -17.37 -33.38
CA PHE A 666 30.98 -18.06 -34.25
C PHE A 666 30.28 -18.81 -35.41
N PRO A 667 30.97 -19.05 -36.54
CA PRO A 667 30.38 -19.72 -37.70
C PRO A 667 30.20 -21.22 -37.44
N ALA A 668 29.06 -21.77 -37.85
CA ALA A 668 28.71 -23.18 -37.62
C ALA A 668 29.74 -24.19 -38.17
N ASN A 669 30.45 -23.82 -39.23
CA ASN A 669 31.43 -24.67 -39.92
C ASN A 669 32.89 -24.28 -39.66
N GLY A 670 33.13 -23.28 -38.79
CA GLY A 670 34.48 -22.82 -38.45
C GLY A 670 35.08 -21.80 -39.41
N LYS A 671 34.33 -21.29 -40.39
CA LYS A 671 34.81 -20.23 -41.29
C LYS A 671 33.75 -19.15 -41.48
N PHE A 672 34.11 -17.89 -41.19
CA PHE A 672 33.19 -16.78 -41.37
C PHE A 672 32.95 -16.53 -42.85
N THR A 673 31.71 -16.24 -43.21
CA THR A 673 31.41 -15.60 -44.49
C THR A 673 31.79 -14.12 -44.44
N GLU A 674 31.95 -13.49 -45.60
CA GLU A 674 32.27 -12.04 -45.66
C GLU A 674 31.24 -11.18 -44.91
N ASP A 675 29.96 -11.55 -44.98
CA ASP A 675 28.88 -10.86 -44.25
C ASP A 675 28.97 -11.05 -42.75
N GLN A 676 29.26 -12.27 -42.30
CA GLN A 676 29.44 -12.56 -40.88
C GLN A 676 30.67 -11.82 -40.34
N LYS A 677 31.78 -11.84 -41.09
CA LYS A 677 33.02 -11.15 -40.74
C LYS A 677 32.82 -9.64 -40.59
N ALA A 678 32.11 -9.02 -41.53
CA ALA A 678 31.84 -7.59 -41.49
C ALA A 678 31.00 -7.18 -40.26
N ILE A 679 29.91 -7.89 -39.99
CA ILE A 679 29.02 -7.58 -38.84
C ILE A 679 29.72 -7.90 -37.52
N TYR A 680 30.45 -9.02 -37.45
CA TYR A 680 31.18 -9.42 -36.25
C TYR A 680 32.22 -8.37 -35.84
N ASN A 681 33.05 -7.92 -36.78
CA ASN A 681 34.08 -6.91 -36.51
C ASN A 681 33.48 -5.55 -36.08
N ALA A 682 32.31 -5.19 -36.60
CA ALA A 682 31.61 -3.98 -36.17
C ALA A 682 31.15 -4.08 -34.70
N VAL A 683 30.58 -5.21 -34.31
CA VAL A 683 30.17 -5.47 -32.91
C VAL A 683 31.38 -5.54 -31.97
N LEU A 684 32.46 -6.20 -32.39
CA LEU A 684 33.71 -6.30 -31.62
C LEU A 684 34.33 -4.93 -31.39
N SER A 685 34.42 -4.10 -32.43
CA SER A 685 34.96 -2.74 -32.33
C SER A 685 34.17 -1.88 -31.36
N ALA A 686 32.84 -2.02 -31.37
CA ALA A 686 31.97 -1.29 -30.46
C ALA A 686 32.09 -1.79 -29.01
N SER A 687 32.29 -3.10 -28.79
CA SER A 687 32.59 -3.67 -27.48
C SER A 687 33.89 -3.12 -26.90
N HIS A 688 34.98 -3.14 -27.69
CA HIS A 688 36.29 -2.61 -27.27
C HIS A 688 36.22 -1.12 -26.91
N ALA A 689 35.51 -0.31 -27.69
CA ALA A 689 35.35 1.11 -27.38
C ALA A 689 34.67 1.35 -26.02
N VAL A 690 33.67 0.54 -25.67
CA VAL A 690 33.01 0.61 -24.35
C VAL A 690 33.98 0.18 -23.26
N MET A 691 34.67 -0.95 -23.45
CA MET A 691 35.64 -1.50 -22.51
C MET A 691 36.76 -0.51 -22.18
N GLU A 692 37.30 0.20 -23.18
CA GLU A 692 38.31 1.25 -22.99
C GLU A 692 37.79 2.44 -22.17
N ALA A 693 36.48 2.70 -22.19
CA ALA A 693 35.86 3.75 -21.42
C ALA A 693 35.60 3.37 -19.94
N VAL A 694 35.69 2.08 -19.58
CA VAL A 694 35.41 1.61 -18.22
C VAL A 694 36.58 1.88 -17.28
N LYS A 695 36.34 2.73 -16.27
CA LYS A 695 37.30 3.01 -15.18
C LYS A 695 36.59 3.56 -13.94
N PRO A 696 37.23 3.59 -12.76
CA PRO A 696 36.63 4.17 -11.55
C PRO A 696 36.13 5.60 -11.76
N GLY A 697 34.94 5.89 -11.26
CA GLY A 697 34.33 7.22 -11.33
C GLY A 697 33.54 7.52 -12.61
N VAL A 698 33.56 6.63 -13.61
CA VAL A 698 32.68 6.74 -14.79
C VAL A 698 31.27 6.26 -14.44
N SER A 699 30.25 7.05 -14.80
CA SER A 699 28.85 6.67 -14.61
C SER A 699 28.47 5.51 -15.53
N TRP A 700 27.90 4.44 -14.97
CA TRP A 700 27.40 3.29 -15.72
C TRP A 700 26.45 3.69 -16.86
N VAL A 701 25.57 4.66 -16.63
CA VAL A 701 24.59 5.15 -17.62
C VAL A 701 25.29 5.81 -18.83
N ASN A 702 26.49 6.36 -18.64
CA ASN A 702 27.22 7.04 -19.70
C ASN A 702 28.00 6.06 -20.59
N LEU A 703 28.25 4.83 -20.14
CA LEU A 703 28.95 3.80 -20.94
C LEU A 703 28.09 3.36 -22.14
N GLY A 704 26.77 3.32 -22.00
CA GLY A 704 25.86 3.01 -23.10
C GLY A 704 25.92 4.03 -24.26
N ALA A 705 26.32 5.28 -23.98
CA ALA A 705 26.48 6.32 -25.00
C ALA A 705 27.78 6.15 -25.83
N VAL A 706 28.74 5.37 -25.35
CA VAL A 706 29.96 5.00 -26.09
C VAL A 706 29.61 3.98 -27.19
N PHE A 707 28.66 3.08 -26.91
CA PHE A 707 28.15 2.07 -27.85
C PHE A 707 27.05 2.62 -28.79
N GLN A 708 26.18 3.48 -28.26
CA GLN A 708 25.06 4.08 -28.98
C GLN A 708 25.11 5.61 -28.86
N PRO A 709 25.97 6.31 -29.61
CA PRO A 709 25.91 7.77 -29.70
C PRO A 709 24.54 8.25 -30.20
N HIS A 710 23.83 7.37 -30.92
CA HIS A 710 22.42 7.46 -31.27
C HIS A 710 21.75 6.09 -31.02
N GLY A 711 20.65 6.03 -30.27
CA GLY A 711 19.81 4.82 -30.23
C GLY A 711 19.32 4.45 -31.64
N LEU A 712 19.00 3.18 -31.87
CA LEU A 712 18.67 2.53 -33.16
C LEU A 712 18.23 3.50 -34.31
N GLY A 713 19.20 3.94 -35.13
CA GLY A 713 19.04 4.49 -36.49
C GLY A 713 19.05 6.03 -36.69
N HIS A 714 19.76 6.51 -37.73
CA HIS A 714 19.60 7.83 -38.39
C HIS A 714 19.80 7.75 -39.91
N LEU A 715 19.28 8.72 -40.68
CA LEU A 715 19.36 8.71 -42.15
C LEU A 715 20.78 9.09 -42.62
N LEU A 716 21.24 8.44 -43.70
CA LEU A 716 22.54 8.63 -44.36
C LEU A 716 22.32 8.94 -45.84
N GLY A 717 22.88 10.06 -46.31
CA GLY A 717 22.86 10.55 -47.69
C GLY A 717 24.21 11.20 -48.06
N LEU A 718 24.21 12.19 -48.95
CA LEU A 718 25.45 12.89 -49.37
C LEU A 718 26.05 13.82 -48.30
N ASP A 719 25.39 13.98 -47.14
CA ASP A 719 25.93 14.52 -45.89
C ASP A 719 25.36 13.73 -44.67
N VAL A 720 26.05 13.78 -43.53
CA VAL A 720 25.79 12.95 -42.33
C VAL A 720 24.60 13.41 -41.47
N HIS A 721 23.87 14.45 -41.90
CA HIS A 721 22.69 15.02 -41.23
C HIS A 721 21.55 15.43 -42.19
N ASP A 722 21.16 14.57 -43.13
CA ASP A 722 20.10 14.90 -44.12
C ASP A 722 18.66 14.94 -43.57
N VAL A 723 17.83 15.82 -44.15
CA VAL A 723 16.49 16.24 -43.68
C VAL A 723 15.33 15.36 -44.18
N GLY A 724 14.98 14.33 -43.42
CA GLY A 724 13.72 13.57 -43.55
C GLY A 724 12.83 13.78 -42.34
N GLY A 725 12.11 14.90 -42.29
CA GLY A 725 11.20 15.27 -41.20
C GLY A 725 9.89 14.47 -41.16
N TYR A 726 9.13 14.72 -40.08
CA TYR A 726 7.80 14.18 -39.76
C TYR A 726 6.75 14.53 -40.83
N LEU A 727 5.96 13.55 -41.26
CA LEU A 727 4.81 13.72 -42.17
C LEU A 727 3.51 13.94 -41.38
N GLU A 728 2.54 14.67 -41.95
CA GLU A 728 1.29 15.13 -41.32
C GLU A 728 0.42 14.02 -40.67
N ASP A 729 0.55 12.76 -41.11
CA ASP A 729 -0.35 11.67 -40.72
C ASP A 729 0.22 10.69 -39.65
N ASN A 730 1.35 11.01 -39.00
CA ASN A 730 1.90 10.18 -37.91
C ASN A 730 1.80 10.89 -36.54
N PRO A 731 1.69 10.13 -35.43
CA PRO A 731 1.62 10.72 -34.09
C PRO A 731 2.90 11.52 -33.75
N PRO A 732 2.77 12.66 -33.03
CA PRO A 732 3.90 13.52 -32.70
C PRO A 732 4.92 12.78 -31.83
N ARG A 733 6.21 13.14 -31.97
CA ARG A 733 7.31 12.53 -31.20
C ARG A 733 7.00 12.60 -29.70
N PRO A 734 7.00 11.46 -28.99
CA PRO A 734 6.77 11.44 -27.54
C PRO A 734 7.90 12.17 -26.80
N GLN A 735 7.56 12.98 -25.80
CA GLN A 735 8.53 13.78 -25.02
C GLN A 735 9.02 13.08 -23.73
N GLU A 736 8.58 11.86 -23.49
CA GLU A 736 8.88 11.05 -22.30
C GLU A 736 10.35 10.59 -22.29
N ALA A 737 10.99 10.48 -21.11
CA ALA A 737 12.35 9.91 -21.02
C ALA A 737 12.36 8.46 -21.51
N GLY A 738 13.37 8.11 -22.31
CA GLY A 738 13.44 6.83 -23.01
C GLY A 738 12.84 6.89 -24.43
N PHE A 739 11.72 7.59 -24.60
CA PHE A 739 11.01 7.69 -25.89
C PHE A 739 11.32 8.96 -26.68
N ARG A 740 11.78 10.03 -26.02
CA ARG A 740 12.23 11.28 -26.65
C ARG A 740 13.42 11.12 -27.60
N SER A 741 14.13 10.00 -27.46
CA SER A 741 15.24 9.61 -28.31
C SER A 741 14.80 8.77 -29.53
N LEU A 742 13.52 8.34 -29.59
CA LEU A 742 12.97 7.61 -30.73
C LEU A 742 12.85 8.54 -31.94
N ARG A 743 13.36 8.09 -33.09
CA ARG A 743 13.29 8.85 -34.36
C ARG A 743 12.05 8.55 -35.19
N THR A 744 11.17 7.64 -34.73
CA THR A 744 9.92 7.26 -35.38
C THR A 744 8.80 7.02 -34.36
N ALA A 745 7.58 7.44 -34.68
CA ALA A 745 6.36 7.15 -33.93
C ALA A 745 5.26 6.78 -34.94
N ARG A 746 4.76 5.54 -34.88
CA ARG A 746 3.69 5.04 -35.77
C ARG A 746 2.84 4.01 -35.03
N VAL A 747 1.54 3.98 -35.34
CA VAL A 747 0.61 2.96 -34.85
C VAL A 747 0.88 1.66 -35.61
N LEU A 748 1.15 0.57 -34.89
CA LEU A 748 1.38 -0.74 -35.50
C LEU A 748 0.04 -1.39 -35.87
N GLU A 749 -0.03 -2.01 -37.05
CA GLU A 749 -1.20 -2.72 -37.57
C GLU A 749 -0.94 -4.23 -37.69
N GLU A 750 -2.01 -5.03 -37.75
CA GLU A 750 -1.94 -6.47 -37.95
C GLU A 750 -1.30 -6.80 -39.33
N ASN A 751 -0.30 -7.69 -39.35
CA ASN A 751 0.52 -8.07 -40.52
C ASN A 751 1.59 -7.05 -40.97
N MET A 752 2.07 -6.18 -40.08
CA MET A 752 3.28 -5.39 -40.34
C MET A 752 4.53 -6.29 -40.50
N LEU A 753 4.78 -6.68 -41.75
CA LEU A 753 5.99 -7.31 -42.25
C LEU A 753 6.52 -6.44 -43.39
N LEU A 754 7.85 -6.41 -43.56
CA LEU A 754 8.51 -5.68 -44.66
C LEU A 754 7.99 -6.08 -46.05
N ASP A 755 7.34 -7.23 -46.17
CA ASP A 755 6.79 -7.74 -47.42
C ASP A 755 5.68 -6.87 -48.01
N GLN A 756 4.85 -6.24 -47.17
CA GLN A 756 3.83 -5.28 -47.65
C GLN A 756 4.46 -3.98 -48.12
N ALA A 757 5.59 -3.57 -47.52
CA ALA A 757 6.32 -2.37 -47.93
C ALA A 757 7.11 -2.57 -49.24
N LEU A 758 7.60 -3.80 -49.50
CA LEU A 758 8.19 -4.19 -50.78
C LEU A 758 7.14 -4.27 -51.91
N ALA A 759 5.88 -4.61 -51.59
CA ALA A 759 4.79 -4.66 -52.55
C ALA A 759 4.17 -3.28 -52.87
N ASN A 760 4.48 -2.25 -52.08
CA ASN A 760 3.99 -0.89 -52.28
C ASN A 760 5.00 -0.07 -53.12
N PRO A 761 4.66 0.36 -54.34
CA PRO A 761 5.60 1.10 -55.20
C PRO A 761 6.16 2.39 -54.59
N ALA A 762 5.39 3.05 -53.72
CA ALA A 762 5.82 4.27 -53.05
C ALA A 762 6.83 4.02 -51.92
N GLN A 763 6.86 2.80 -51.36
CA GLN A 763 7.77 2.41 -50.26
C GLN A 763 8.94 1.55 -50.74
N ALA A 764 8.71 0.70 -51.75
CA ALA A 764 9.71 -0.19 -52.33
C ALA A 764 10.93 0.55 -52.89
N GLN A 765 10.76 1.79 -53.36
CA GLN A 765 11.86 2.64 -53.84
C GLN A 765 12.90 3.00 -52.76
N PHE A 766 12.54 2.89 -51.47
CA PHE A 766 13.42 3.18 -50.34
C PHE A 766 13.99 1.92 -49.67
N LEU A 767 13.61 0.76 -50.17
CA LEU A 767 14.10 -0.54 -49.72
C LEU A 767 15.06 -1.04 -50.78
N VAL A 768 16.12 -1.71 -50.36
CA VAL A 768 17.00 -2.44 -51.28
C VAL A 768 16.62 -3.91 -51.13
N PRO A 769 15.71 -4.44 -51.97
CA PRO A 769 15.16 -5.77 -51.79
C PRO A 769 16.25 -6.84 -51.75
N GLU A 770 17.33 -6.64 -52.51
CA GLU A 770 18.49 -7.52 -52.56
C GLU A 770 19.23 -7.55 -51.23
N ALA A 771 19.42 -6.40 -50.56
CA ALA A 771 20.07 -6.33 -49.25
C ALA A 771 19.19 -6.92 -48.15
N ILE A 772 17.88 -6.64 -48.19
CA ILE A 772 16.92 -7.21 -47.24
C ILE A 772 16.84 -8.73 -47.43
N ALA A 773 16.78 -9.22 -48.67
CA ALA A 773 16.81 -10.64 -48.96
C ALA A 773 18.14 -11.29 -48.52
N ARG A 774 19.28 -10.61 -48.73
CA ARG A 774 20.62 -11.06 -48.31
C ARG A 774 20.74 -11.26 -46.80
N PHE A 775 20.16 -10.37 -45.99
CA PHE A 775 20.24 -10.44 -44.52
C PHE A 775 19.01 -11.04 -43.83
N ARG A 776 17.94 -11.37 -44.58
CA ARG A 776 16.74 -11.99 -44.02
C ARG A 776 17.06 -13.40 -43.51
N GLY A 777 16.88 -13.62 -42.21
CA GLY A 777 17.21 -14.89 -41.57
C GLY A 777 18.69 -15.06 -41.21
N PHE A 778 19.51 -14.00 -41.35
CA PHE A 778 20.94 -14.00 -41.00
C PHE A 778 21.21 -14.44 -39.55
N GLY A 779 20.37 -14.00 -38.60
CA GLY A 779 20.58 -14.22 -37.16
C GLY A 779 21.05 -12.98 -36.43
N GLY A 780 21.72 -13.16 -35.30
CA GLY A 780 22.26 -12.10 -34.44
C GLY A 780 23.71 -12.39 -34.04
N ILE A 781 24.50 -11.34 -33.82
CA ILE A 781 25.86 -11.42 -33.27
C ILE A 781 25.88 -10.64 -31.97
N ARG A 782 26.37 -11.27 -30.90
CA ARG A 782 26.55 -10.67 -29.57
C ARG A 782 27.88 -11.13 -29.01
N ILE A 783 28.57 -10.20 -28.36
CA ILE A 783 29.82 -10.42 -27.65
C ILE A 783 29.62 -9.83 -26.26
N GLU A 784 29.92 -10.62 -25.23
CA GLU A 784 29.69 -10.27 -23.83
C GLU A 784 30.75 -10.91 -22.94
N ASP A 785 31.22 -10.16 -21.95
CA ASP A 785 32.35 -10.50 -21.10
C ASP A 785 32.12 -10.02 -19.66
N ASP A 786 32.64 -10.79 -18.70
CA ASP A 786 32.66 -10.41 -17.27
C ASP A 786 33.85 -9.51 -16.98
N ILE A 787 33.60 -8.24 -16.68
CA ILE A 787 34.67 -7.27 -16.36
C ILE A 787 34.65 -6.82 -14.90
N VAL A 788 35.83 -6.59 -14.33
CA VAL A 788 36.04 -6.03 -13.00
C VAL A 788 36.76 -4.70 -13.11
N VAL A 789 36.18 -3.65 -12.55
CA VAL A 789 36.79 -2.32 -12.50
C VAL A 789 37.84 -2.27 -11.38
N THR A 790 39.09 -1.99 -11.73
CA THR A 790 40.22 -1.88 -10.81
C THR A 790 40.64 -0.42 -10.63
N ALA A 791 41.59 -0.13 -9.72
CA ALA A 791 42.02 1.25 -9.46
C ALA A 791 42.57 1.96 -10.72
N ASP A 792 43.18 1.20 -11.63
CA ASP A 792 43.89 1.71 -12.80
C ASP A 792 43.12 1.50 -14.13
N GLY A 793 41.91 0.93 -14.08
CA GLY A 793 41.10 0.67 -15.28
C GLY A 793 40.07 -0.46 -15.09
N MET A 794 40.07 -1.43 -15.99
CA MET A 794 39.23 -2.63 -15.93
C MET A 794 40.07 -3.88 -16.26
N GLU A 795 39.66 -5.02 -15.71
CA GLU A 795 40.18 -6.36 -15.96
C GLU A 795 39.03 -7.20 -16.53
N ASP A 796 39.19 -7.73 -17.73
CA ASP A 796 38.30 -8.78 -18.24
C ASP A 796 38.68 -10.11 -17.55
N LEU A 797 37.73 -10.72 -16.85
CA LEU A 797 37.94 -11.92 -16.05
C LEU A 797 38.23 -13.17 -16.89
N ALA A 798 37.90 -13.12 -18.19
CA ALA A 798 38.18 -14.17 -19.16
C ALA A 798 39.28 -13.76 -20.16
N GLN A 799 39.99 -12.66 -19.94
CA GLN A 799 40.95 -12.09 -20.88
C GLN A 799 41.98 -13.12 -21.36
N GLY A 800 42.11 -13.26 -22.69
CA GLY A 800 43.06 -14.18 -23.33
C GLY A 800 42.69 -15.67 -23.21
N THR A 801 41.54 -16.01 -22.63
CA THR A 801 41.08 -17.41 -22.49
C THR A 801 39.98 -17.78 -23.47
N ILE A 802 39.31 -16.82 -24.12
CA ILE A 802 38.27 -17.02 -25.15
C ILE A 802 38.70 -16.29 -26.43
N PRO A 803 38.60 -16.92 -27.61
CA PRO A 803 38.87 -16.23 -28.87
C PRO A 803 37.83 -15.12 -29.12
N ARG A 804 38.28 -13.94 -29.54
CA ARG A 804 37.45 -12.76 -29.78
C ARG A 804 37.66 -12.16 -31.16
N THR A 805 38.80 -12.41 -31.82
CA THR A 805 38.97 -12.03 -33.23
C THR A 805 38.47 -13.12 -34.17
N VAL A 806 38.18 -12.75 -35.42
CA VAL A 806 37.77 -13.70 -36.46
C VAL A 806 38.86 -14.75 -36.66
N GLU A 807 40.11 -14.32 -36.71
CA GLU A 807 41.28 -15.17 -36.90
C GLU A 807 41.45 -16.15 -35.72
N GLU A 808 41.33 -15.69 -34.47
CA GLU A 808 41.41 -16.56 -33.29
C GLU A 808 40.29 -17.61 -33.25
N ILE A 809 39.07 -17.24 -33.65
CA ILE A 809 37.93 -18.16 -33.69
C ILE A 809 38.15 -19.22 -34.77
N GLU A 810 38.54 -18.82 -35.98
CA GLU A 810 38.79 -19.75 -37.09
C GLU A 810 39.96 -20.69 -36.77
N GLU A 811 41.06 -20.17 -36.19
CA GLU A 811 42.20 -20.98 -35.74
C GLU A 811 41.77 -22.01 -34.69
N LEU A 812 41.03 -21.60 -33.65
CA LEU A 812 40.55 -22.51 -32.62
C LEU A 812 39.63 -23.60 -33.18
N MET A 813 38.72 -23.23 -34.09
CA MET A 813 37.79 -24.19 -34.69
C MET A 813 38.51 -25.16 -35.64
N ALA A 814 39.62 -24.73 -36.27
CA ALA A 814 40.46 -25.56 -37.13
C ALA A 814 41.30 -26.60 -36.36
N GLU A 815 41.65 -26.34 -35.08
CA GLU A 815 42.39 -27.29 -34.22
C GLU A 815 41.68 -28.67 -34.10
N GLY A 816 40.35 -28.72 -34.26
CA GLY A 816 39.57 -29.95 -34.11
C GLY A 816 39.69 -30.57 -32.71
N GLN A 817 39.57 -31.90 -32.60
CA GLN A 817 39.80 -32.61 -31.33
C GLN A 817 41.31 -32.84 -31.10
N GLN A 818 42.05 -31.84 -30.67
CA GLN A 818 43.35 -32.07 -30.04
C GLN A 818 43.34 -31.60 -28.58
N ALA A 819 43.62 -32.58 -27.69
CA ALA A 819 43.88 -32.56 -26.24
C ALA A 819 43.05 -31.63 -25.33
N ASP A 820 42.46 -32.22 -24.28
CA ASP A 820 41.73 -31.51 -23.22
C ASP A 820 42.57 -30.39 -22.59
N VAL A 821 41.98 -29.20 -22.45
CA VAL A 821 42.58 -28.05 -21.78
C VAL A 821 42.59 -28.31 -20.27
N PHE A 822 43.77 -28.25 -19.65
CA PHE A 822 43.91 -28.36 -18.20
C PHE A 822 43.31 -27.11 -17.52
N VAL A 823 42.21 -27.28 -16.78
CA VAL A 823 41.64 -26.24 -15.91
C VAL A 823 42.20 -26.44 -14.50
N PRO A 824 42.97 -25.49 -13.93
CA PRO A 824 43.48 -25.60 -12.57
C PRO A 824 42.33 -25.68 -11.55
N GLN A 825 42.33 -26.67 -10.65
CA GLN A 825 41.28 -26.80 -9.62
C GLN A 825 41.45 -25.73 -8.52
N LEU A 826 40.40 -24.94 -8.28
CA LEU A 826 40.34 -23.98 -7.17
C LEU A 826 39.58 -24.58 -5.97
N HIS A 827 40.20 -24.61 -4.78
CA HIS A 827 39.54 -25.03 -3.54
C HIS A 827 38.89 -23.83 -2.83
N ALA A 828 37.66 -23.47 -3.22
CA ALA A 828 36.98 -22.27 -2.71
C ALA A 828 36.76 -22.25 -1.18
N GLN A 829 36.65 -23.42 -0.53
CA GLN A 829 36.48 -23.52 0.94
C GLN A 829 37.68 -22.99 1.72
N GLU A 830 38.90 -23.04 1.17
CA GLU A 830 40.10 -22.52 1.84
C GLU A 830 40.26 -21.01 1.66
N LYS A 831 39.69 -20.44 0.59
CA LYS A 831 39.87 -19.03 0.20
C LYS A 831 38.76 -18.09 0.66
N LEU A 832 37.51 -18.57 0.72
CA LEU A 832 36.38 -17.74 1.15
C LEU A 832 36.30 -17.56 2.67
N GLY A 833 37.07 -18.35 3.46
CA GLY A 833 36.92 -18.42 4.91
C GLY A 833 35.55 -18.99 5.30
N GLN A 834 35.47 -19.70 6.43
CA GLN A 834 34.20 -20.26 6.90
C GLN A 834 33.15 -19.19 7.20
#